data_AF-A0A6P0SFL8-F1
#
_entry.id   AF-A0A6P0SFL8-F1
#
_cell.length_a   1.000
_cell.length_b   1.000
_cell.length_c   1.000
_cell.angle_alpha   90.00
_cell.angle_beta   90.00
_cell.angle_gamma   90.00
#
_symmetry.space_group_name_H-M   'P 1'
#
loop_
_entity.id
_entity.type
_entity.pdbx_description
1 polymer ?
#
loop_
_entity_poly.entity_id
_entity_poly.type
_entity_poly.pdbx_seq_one_letter_code
_entity_poly.pdbx_strand_id
1 'polypeptide(L)'
;MFRSMLPVDDIAKRIANLSPEKRALLELQLQKRKGLKEPIAIIGIGCRFPGASSPKSFWQLLKNGVDAITEVPPERWDIERFYNADPTAPGKMYCRYGGFLAHVDKFDPEFFGIAPREATYIDPQQRLLLEVIWEALEDAGQVPSQLSGSQTGVFVGISTHDYGQLLLQSPEVVDTYTNTGVASTMAANRISYLLNFKGPSLTVDTACSSSLVAVHLACQSIWNGESTLALAGGVNLMLTPVVTVGLSKLTALSPDGRCKAFDARANGFVRGEGAGVIVVKPLSKALIDKDPIYAVIRGSAVNQDGRTNGLTAPNRDAQEAVLVSAYQQAGISPSDVQYVETHGTGTLLGDPIEAMALGNVLKREPSDHNSDNNSNNNPTNKPVAIGSVKSNIGHLEAAAGIASLIKVALSLKHQELLPSLHFLEPNPHIPFDQLSLRVQQQREPWLWDVIPPFAGVSSFGFGGTNAHVVLQGAPDLTKATSNDRDQNDQDQNYHLFTLSAKTATALQTLGKRYIDLIASEPSRTLADICLTSNKGRSHFNYRLALLVKSTDQLQQQLTKLTESETISEKIAENSPTPPEIVFLFTGQGSQYSGMGRQLYETQPIFRATLDQCAEILQTYLEQPLLDVLYPEIFRDNSDNSTLNQTAYTQPALFALEYSLAQLWRSWGIEPTVVMGHSVGEYVAATVAGVFSLEDGLKLIAQRARLMQQLPEGGEMVVVLTNEQQVTEAIQAISASNQVSIAAINGPENIVISGESQAVQTVIARLDSQKVKSLKLPVSHAFHSALMQPMVTDFAQTLSEISLHPPQIEIISNVTGKLATAEILTTEYWCDHVLNPVKFYQSMETLYQQGYHLCVEVGPKPSLLGMGKACLPKGKLTAIPSLRPGKPDSKQMLESLASLYKHGASVDWKKFHEHNPGRLVSLPTYPFERQRYWLDTTSVKQLSPISYGQLSTPSYGDWLYEIAWRPKDIDGSDVSTDISTSITTWLIFADKGGFGETLVQQLEAKPDRILLISPGSSYQQLQANHYQINPAQPQHFQRLLDQEVESLNATSVIVVHMWSLDTPALEQFQTFPLDATLENGCGSVLHLLQALVKAELAQPPRLWLVTEGTQPVGKTKK
;
A
#
# COMPACT_ATOMS: atom_id res chain seq x y z
N MET A 1 -7.29 -61.46 -12.83
CA MET A 1 -6.63 -60.69 -11.73
C MET A 1 -7.45 -59.46 -11.46
N PHE A 2 -8.00 -59.40 -10.25
CA PHE A 2 -9.08 -58.52 -9.81
C PHE A 2 -8.67 -57.04 -9.78
N ARG A 3 -9.39 -56.19 -10.53
CA ARG A 3 -9.52 -54.76 -10.20
C ARG A 3 -10.42 -54.69 -8.96
N SER A 4 -9.84 -54.46 -7.78
CA SER A 4 -10.63 -54.11 -6.61
C SER A 4 -11.26 -52.73 -6.83
N MET A 5 -12.52 -52.70 -7.23
CA MET A 5 -13.37 -51.53 -6.99
C MET A 5 -13.46 -51.36 -5.48
N LEU A 6 -12.87 -50.28 -4.95
CA LEU A 6 -13.19 -49.83 -3.60
C LEU A 6 -14.70 -49.58 -3.55
N PRO A 7 -15.41 -49.97 -2.47
CA PRO A 7 -16.83 -49.66 -2.32
C PRO A 7 -17.04 -48.15 -2.39
N VAL A 8 -18.10 -47.71 -3.08
CA VAL A 8 -18.47 -46.28 -3.22
C VAL A 8 -18.56 -45.58 -1.86
N ASP A 9 -18.96 -46.32 -0.82
CA ASP A 9 -19.04 -45.84 0.57
C ASP A 9 -17.68 -45.46 1.19
N ASP A 10 -16.58 -46.07 0.76
CA ASP A 10 -15.24 -45.81 1.28
C ASP A 10 -14.61 -44.55 0.66
N ILE A 11 -14.96 -44.26 -0.61
CA ILE A 11 -14.62 -43.01 -1.28
C ILE A 11 -15.43 -41.85 -0.69
N ALA A 12 -16.74 -42.04 -0.46
CA ALA A 12 -17.60 -41.04 0.16
C ALA A 12 -17.13 -40.67 1.57
N LYS A 13 -16.74 -41.65 2.40
CA LYS A 13 -16.15 -41.43 3.73
C LYS A 13 -14.80 -40.71 3.66
N ARG A 14 -13.93 -41.05 2.71
CA ARG A 14 -12.65 -40.35 2.52
C ARG A 14 -12.83 -38.91 2.07
N ILE A 15 -13.77 -38.63 1.16
CA ILE A 15 -14.12 -37.26 0.75
C ILE A 15 -14.72 -36.50 1.94
N ALA A 16 -15.57 -37.14 2.75
CA ALA A 16 -16.13 -36.59 3.98
C ALA A 16 -15.11 -36.34 5.10
N ASN A 17 -13.88 -36.86 4.98
CA ASN A 17 -12.77 -36.59 5.91
C ASN A 17 -11.79 -35.52 5.39
N LEU A 18 -11.93 -35.05 4.14
CA LEU A 18 -11.11 -33.94 3.64
C LEU A 18 -11.56 -32.62 4.26
N SER A 19 -10.63 -31.68 4.49
CA SER A 19 -10.98 -30.29 4.85
C SER A 19 -11.82 -29.65 3.73
N PRO A 20 -12.66 -28.64 4.02
CA PRO A 20 -13.43 -27.93 2.99
C PRO A 20 -12.55 -27.42 1.84
N GLU A 21 -11.35 -26.95 2.15
CA GLU A 21 -10.34 -26.51 1.18
C GLU A 21 -9.89 -27.65 0.25
N LYS A 22 -9.55 -28.82 0.83
CA LYS A 22 -9.15 -30.00 0.06
C LYS A 22 -10.31 -30.56 -0.77
N ARG A 23 -11.56 -30.48 -0.29
CA ARG A 23 -12.75 -30.86 -1.06
C ARG A 23 -12.98 -29.92 -2.23
N ALA A 24 -12.90 -28.61 -2.00
CA ALA A 24 -13.04 -27.61 -3.07
C ALA A 24 -11.95 -27.78 -4.14
N LEU A 25 -10.69 -28.01 -3.74
CA LEU A 25 -9.61 -28.30 -4.68
C LEU A 25 -9.82 -29.62 -5.45
N LEU A 26 -10.34 -30.65 -4.79
CA LEU A 26 -10.68 -31.91 -5.46
C LEU A 26 -11.84 -31.72 -6.45
N GLU A 27 -12.86 -30.95 -6.10
CA GLU A 27 -13.97 -30.60 -7.00
C GLU A 27 -13.45 -29.87 -8.24
N LEU A 28 -12.55 -28.90 -8.07
CA LEU A 28 -11.89 -28.20 -9.18
C LEU A 28 -11.13 -29.15 -10.10
N GLN A 29 -10.40 -30.12 -9.54
CA GLN A 29 -9.72 -31.16 -10.34
C GLN A 29 -10.72 -32.02 -11.14
N LEU A 30 -11.87 -32.35 -10.55
CA LEU A 30 -12.93 -33.11 -11.21
C LEU A 30 -13.63 -32.29 -12.31
N GLN A 31 -13.88 -31.00 -12.08
CA GLN A 31 -14.47 -30.10 -13.08
C GLN A 31 -13.54 -29.92 -14.28
N LYS A 32 -12.22 -29.77 -14.03
CA LYS A 32 -11.21 -29.73 -15.10
C LYS A 32 -11.20 -31.01 -15.94
N ARG A 33 -11.39 -32.18 -15.32
CA ARG A 33 -11.53 -33.47 -16.04
C ARG A 33 -12.82 -33.56 -16.88
N LYS A 34 -13.88 -32.84 -16.49
CA LYS A 34 -15.14 -32.74 -17.24
C LYS A 34 -15.11 -31.66 -18.34
N GLY A 35 -14.00 -30.95 -18.52
CA GLY A 35 -13.88 -29.86 -19.49
C GLY A 35 -14.68 -28.60 -19.13
N LEU A 36 -15.18 -28.49 -17.89
CA LEU A 36 -15.86 -27.29 -17.41
C LEU A 36 -14.85 -26.17 -17.12
N LYS A 37 -15.30 -24.92 -17.27
CA LYS A 37 -14.50 -23.76 -16.89
C LYS A 37 -14.33 -23.70 -15.37
N GLU A 38 -13.16 -23.24 -14.92
CA GLU A 38 -12.89 -23.08 -13.49
C GLU A 38 -13.79 -21.98 -12.89
N PRO A 39 -14.50 -22.23 -11.77
CA PRO A 39 -15.28 -21.20 -11.10
C PRO A 39 -14.44 -19.99 -10.67
N ILE A 40 -15.06 -18.81 -10.70
CA ILE A 40 -14.39 -17.53 -10.41
C ILE A 40 -14.92 -16.98 -9.08
N ALA A 41 -14.02 -16.73 -8.12
CA ALA A 41 -14.39 -16.19 -6.82
C ALA A 41 -14.57 -14.67 -6.87
N ILE A 42 -15.66 -14.18 -6.28
CA ILE A 42 -15.85 -12.75 -5.98
C ILE A 42 -15.21 -12.50 -4.61
N ILE A 43 -14.05 -11.84 -4.61
CA ILE A 43 -13.22 -11.69 -3.40
C ILE A 43 -13.38 -10.33 -2.72
N GLY A 44 -13.82 -9.29 -3.43
CA GLY A 44 -14.11 -7.98 -2.83
C GLY A 44 -15.17 -7.21 -3.61
N ILE A 45 -15.83 -6.30 -2.91
CA ILE A 45 -16.91 -5.47 -3.47
C ILE A 45 -16.72 -4.01 -3.04
N GLY A 46 -16.84 -3.09 -3.98
CA GLY A 46 -17.00 -1.66 -3.72
C GLY A 46 -18.28 -1.15 -4.38
N CYS A 47 -19.01 -0.24 -3.73
CA CYS A 47 -20.18 0.38 -4.35
C CYS A 47 -20.56 1.75 -3.79
N ARG A 48 -21.27 2.51 -4.61
CA ARG A 48 -21.96 3.77 -4.32
C ARG A 48 -23.33 3.73 -4.97
N PHE A 49 -24.37 3.59 -4.18
CA PHE A 49 -25.76 3.52 -4.62
C PHE A 49 -26.62 4.54 -3.86
N PRO A 50 -27.81 4.88 -4.35
CA PRO A 50 -28.74 5.76 -3.65
C PRO A 50 -29.00 5.23 -2.24
N GLY A 51 -28.79 6.07 -1.22
CA GLY A 51 -28.92 5.70 0.19
C GLY A 51 -27.85 4.76 0.76
N ALA A 52 -26.84 4.33 -0.03
CA ALA A 52 -25.83 3.37 0.42
C ALA A 52 -24.44 3.64 -0.17
N SER A 53 -23.46 3.94 0.67
CA SER A 53 -22.09 4.25 0.25
C SER A 53 -21.10 3.09 0.37
N SER A 54 -21.56 1.86 0.64
CA SER A 54 -20.70 0.68 0.84
C SER A 54 -21.53 -0.62 0.71
N PRO A 55 -20.90 -1.80 0.52
CA PRO A 55 -21.62 -3.08 0.51
C PRO A 55 -22.38 -3.34 1.81
N LYS A 56 -21.80 -2.96 2.96
CA LYS A 56 -22.44 -3.08 4.29
C LYS A 56 -23.70 -2.20 4.39
N SER A 57 -23.61 -0.92 4.01
CA SER A 57 -24.79 -0.04 4.02
C SER A 57 -25.83 -0.46 2.99
N PHE A 58 -25.41 -1.01 1.85
CA PHE A 58 -26.33 -1.50 0.82
C PHE A 58 -27.10 -2.73 1.31
N TRP A 59 -26.41 -3.68 1.96
CA TRP A 59 -27.07 -4.79 2.63
C TRP A 59 -28.12 -4.31 3.63
N GLN A 60 -27.80 -3.34 4.49
CA GLN A 60 -28.75 -2.79 5.47
C GLN A 60 -29.95 -2.10 4.80
N LEU A 61 -29.72 -1.32 3.74
CA LEU A 61 -30.78 -0.67 2.95
C LEU A 61 -31.77 -1.70 2.41
N LEU A 62 -31.26 -2.76 1.78
CA LEU A 62 -32.09 -3.82 1.19
C LEU A 62 -32.80 -4.66 2.28
N LYS A 63 -32.08 -5.02 3.35
CA LYS A 63 -32.63 -5.77 4.50
C LYS A 63 -33.77 -5.02 5.19
N ASN A 64 -33.72 -3.70 5.21
CA ASN A 64 -34.76 -2.86 5.78
C ASN A 64 -35.86 -2.50 4.78
N GLY A 65 -35.79 -2.99 3.54
CA GLY A 65 -36.81 -2.75 2.52
C GLY A 65 -36.94 -1.28 2.14
N VAL A 66 -35.83 -0.53 2.16
CA VAL A 66 -35.83 0.91 1.89
C VAL A 66 -35.96 1.18 0.39
N ASP A 67 -36.82 2.13 0.06
CA ASP A 67 -36.99 2.76 -1.25
C ASP A 67 -36.23 4.10 -1.24
N ALA A 68 -35.17 4.16 -2.05
CA ALA A 68 -34.21 5.26 -2.09
C ALA A 68 -34.51 6.29 -3.20
N ILE A 69 -35.68 6.23 -3.83
CA ILE A 69 -36.05 7.16 -4.88
C ILE A 69 -36.55 8.48 -4.30
N THR A 70 -35.97 9.58 -4.76
CA THR A 70 -36.31 10.95 -4.38
C THR A 70 -36.75 11.76 -5.60
N GLU A 71 -37.25 12.98 -5.39
CA GLU A 71 -37.37 13.96 -6.46
C GLU A 71 -35.97 14.37 -6.97
N VAL A 72 -35.87 14.89 -8.20
CA VAL A 72 -34.62 15.44 -8.75
C VAL A 72 -34.05 16.51 -7.80
N PRO A 73 -32.81 16.35 -7.31
CA PRO A 73 -32.17 17.36 -6.47
C PRO A 73 -31.94 18.69 -7.22
N PRO A 74 -32.19 19.85 -6.59
CA PRO A 74 -32.00 21.15 -7.23
C PRO A 74 -30.59 21.40 -7.78
N GLU A 75 -29.58 20.80 -7.17
CA GLU A 75 -28.18 20.88 -7.61
C GLU A 75 -27.88 20.09 -8.90
N ARG A 76 -28.79 19.22 -9.35
CA ARG A 76 -28.68 18.53 -10.64
C ARG A 76 -29.25 19.37 -11.77
N TRP A 77 -30.53 19.71 -11.67
CA TRP A 77 -31.19 20.66 -12.54
C TRP A 77 -32.51 21.14 -11.92
N ASP A 78 -32.98 22.31 -12.34
CA ASP A 78 -34.30 22.82 -11.97
C ASP A 78 -35.41 21.95 -12.60
N ILE A 79 -36.04 21.10 -11.80
CA ILE A 79 -37.10 20.20 -12.26
C ILE A 79 -38.32 20.95 -12.78
N GLU A 80 -38.68 22.11 -12.23
CA GLU A 80 -39.86 22.86 -12.66
C GLU A 80 -39.70 23.39 -14.08
N ARG A 81 -38.47 23.71 -14.48
CA ARG A 81 -38.16 24.12 -15.85
C ARG A 81 -38.43 23.01 -16.88
N PHE A 82 -38.27 21.74 -16.50
CA PHE A 82 -38.37 20.61 -17.43
C PHE A 82 -39.64 19.79 -17.26
N TYR A 83 -40.36 19.94 -16.15
CA TYR A 83 -41.56 19.15 -15.89
C TYR A 83 -42.75 19.57 -16.75
N ASN A 84 -43.48 18.58 -17.29
CA ASN A 84 -44.84 18.71 -17.80
C ASN A 84 -45.53 17.35 -17.73
N ALA A 85 -46.75 17.30 -17.20
CA ALA A 85 -47.52 16.06 -17.09
C ALA A 85 -47.90 15.45 -18.45
N ASP A 86 -47.97 16.26 -19.51
CA ASP A 86 -48.20 15.80 -20.88
C ASP A 86 -46.92 15.16 -21.46
N PRO A 87 -46.91 13.85 -21.75
CA PRO A 87 -45.73 13.16 -22.28
C PRO A 87 -45.33 13.67 -23.68
N THR A 88 -46.25 14.29 -24.41
CA THR A 88 -46.00 14.81 -25.77
C THR A 88 -45.39 16.22 -25.77
N ALA A 89 -45.42 16.93 -24.64
CA ALA A 89 -44.94 18.32 -24.54
C ALA A 89 -43.46 18.45 -24.95
N PRO A 90 -43.10 19.21 -26.00
CA PRO A 90 -41.72 19.25 -26.51
C PRO A 90 -40.67 19.67 -25.47
N GLY A 91 -39.55 18.93 -25.39
CA GLY A 91 -38.45 19.25 -24.47
C GLY A 91 -38.76 19.07 -22.97
N LYS A 92 -39.92 18.50 -22.62
CA LYS A 92 -40.36 18.28 -21.24
C LYS A 92 -40.31 16.81 -20.82
N MET A 93 -40.17 16.58 -19.51
CA MET A 93 -40.26 15.28 -18.86
C MET A 93 -41.51 15.22 -17.97
N TYR A 94 -42.19 14.06 -17.92
CA TYR A 94 -43.33 13.85 -17.02
C TYR A 94 -42.93 13.14 -15.72
N CYS A 95 -41.71 12.63 -15.62
CA CYS A 95 -41.20 12.03 -14.40
C CYS A 95 -40.34 13.06 -13.65
N ARG A 96 -40.57 13.19 -12.34
CA ARG A 96 -39.83 14.09 -11.45
C ARG A 96 -38.88 13.36 -10.50
N TYR A 97 -38.80 12.04 -10.61
CA TYR A 97 -38.15 11.20 -9.60
C TYR A 97 -36.94 10.45 -10.15
N GLY A 98 -36.01 10.09 -9.27
CA GLY A 98 -34.82 9.31 -9.57
C GLY A 98 -34.12 8.79 -8.30
N GLY A 99 -33.30 7.76 -8.44
CA GLY A 99 -32.36 7.35 -7.39
C GLY A 99 -31.07 8.14 -7.53
N PHE A 100 -30.79 9.09 -6.63
CA PHE A 100 -29.62 9.98 -6.74
C PHE A 100 -28.55 9.67 -5.69
N LEU A 101 -27.28 9.89 -6.05
CA LEU A 101 -26.18 9.94 -5.09
C LEU A 101 -26.18 11.31 -4.40
N ALA A 102 -25.85 11.32 -3.10
CA ALA A 102 -25.81 12.57 -2.32
C ALA A 102 -24.80 13.59 -2.86
N HIS A 103 -23.64 13.13 -3.33
CA HIS A 103 -22.58 13.98 -3.87
C HIS A 103 -21.92 13.30 -5.07
N VAL A 104 -21.78 14.04 -6.18
CA VAL A 104 -21.11 13.59 -7.42
C VAL A 104 -19.96 14.52 -7.81
N ASP A 105 -19.86 15.67 -7.17
CA ASP A 105 -18.85 16.70 -7.37
C ASP A 105 -17.64 16.53 -6.45
N LYS A 106 -17.74 15.69 -5.41
CA LYS A 106 -16.71 15.50 -4.38
C LYS A 106 -15.71 14.38 -4.73
N PHE A 107 -14.41 14.66 -4.63
CA PHE A 107 -13.32 13.72 -4.91
C PHE A 107 -12.03 14.07 -4.15
N ASP A 108 -11.13 13.11 -3.93
CA ASP A 108 -9.80 13.30 -3.31
C ASP A 108 -8.70 13.07 -4.37
N PRO A 109 -8.31 14.10 -5.15
CA PRO A 109 -7.38 13.92 -6.25
C PRO A 109 -5.93 13.72 -5.81
N GLU A 110 -5.52 14.33 -4.69
CA GLU A 110 -4.15 14.21 -4.16
C GLU A 110 -3.85 12.76 -3.74
N PHE A 111 -4.86 12.06 -3.19
CA PHE A 111 -4.73 10.63 -2.92
C PHE A 111 -4.33 9.83 -4.17
N PHE A 112 -4.88 10.17 -5.34
CA PHE A 112 -4.59 9.48 -6.60
C PHE A 112 -3.43 10.10 -7.39
N GLY A 113 -2.75 11.12 -6.86
CA GLY A 113 -1.69 11.83 -7.59
C GLY A 113 -2.21 12.62 -8.80
N ILE A 114 -3.48 13.05 -8.75
CA ILE A 114 -4.14 13.86 -9.77
C ILE A 114 -4.05 15.33 -9.36
N ALA A 115 -3.68 16.21 -10.30
CA ALA A 115 -3.64 17.64 -10.01
C ALA A 115 -5.08 18.19 -9.81
N PRO A 116 -5.32 19.11 -8.86
CA PRO A 116 -6.65 19.70 -8.64
C PRO A 116 -7.29 20.29 -9.90
N ARG A 117 -6.50 20.89 -10.79
CA ARG A 117 -6.98 21.41 -12.09
C ARG A 117 -7.49 20.29 -13.00
N GLU A 118 -6.78 19.16 -13.08
CA GLU A 118 -7.22 18.02 -13.88
C GLU A 118 -8.54 17.46 -13.33
N ALA A 119 -8.67 17.32 -12.01
CA ALA A 119 -9.85 16.76 -11.35
C ALA A 119 -11.16 17.47 -11.72
N THR A 120 -11.13 18.78 -12.00
CA THR A 120 -12.27 19.56 -12.49
C THR A 120 -12.79 19.09 -13.85
N TYR A 121 -11.92 18.63 -14.73
CA TYR A 121 -12.28 18.15 -16.07
C TYR A 121 -12.63 16.67 -16.12
N ILE A 122 -12.25 15.90 -15.09
CA ILE A 122 -12.58 14.48 -15.01
C ILE A 122 -14.08 14.32 -14.76
N ASP A 123 -14.75 13.57 -15.64
CA ASP A 123 -16.12 13.13 -15.47
C ASP A 123 -16.29 12.50 -14.05
N PRO A 124 -17.25 12.99 -13.25
CA PRO A 124 -17.64 12.38 -11.97
C PRO A 124 -17.71 10.85 -11.98
N GLN A 125 -18.10 10.23 -13.10
CA GLN A 125 -18.12 8.77 -13.25
C GLN A 125 -16.74 8.13 -13.08
N GLN A 126 -15.69 8.72 -13.66
CA GLN A 126 -14.31 8.23 -13.51
C GLN A 126 -13.80 8.44 -12.09
N ARG A 127 -14.09 9.60 -11.48
CA ARG A 127 -13.71 9.91 -10.09
C ARG A 127 -14.32 8.91 -9.11
N LEU A 128 -15.60 8.63 -9.28
CA LEU A 128 -16.34 7.66 -8.46
C LEU A 128 -15.76 6.24 -8.60
N LEU A 129 -15.43 5.82 -9.83
CA LEU A 129 -14.81 4.53 -10.08
C LEU A 129 -13.45 4.37 -9.40
N LEU A 130 -12.61 5.42 -9.39
CA LEU A 130 -11.31 5.37 -8.71
C LEU A 130 -11.44 5.06 -7.21
N GLU A 131 -12.35 5.75 -6.52
CA GLU A 131 -12.63 5.47 -5.11
C GLU A 131 -13.24 4.07 -4.90
N VAL A 132 -14.24 3.71 -5.70
CA VAL A 132 -14.96 2.43 -5.56
C VAL A 132 -14.05 1.23 -5.82
N ILE A 133 -13.11 1.33 -6.76
CA ILE A 133 -12.12 0.28 -7.03
C ILE A 133 -11.11 0.16 -5.91
N TRP A 134 -10.61 1.29 -5.41
CA TRP A 134 -9.69 1.27 -4.28
C TRP A 134 -10.32 0.54 -3.09
N GLU A 135 -11.57 0.87 -2.78
CA GLU A 135 -12.33 0.22 -1.71
C GLU A 135 -12.62 -1.25 -1.97
N ALA A 136 -12.92 -1.63 -3.22
CA ALA A 136 -13.11 -3.03 -3.59
C ALA A 136 -11.83 -3.86 -3.39
N LEU A 137 -10.67 -3.29 -3.71
CA LEU A 137 -9.36 -3.91 -3.47
C LEU A 137 -9.07 -4.03 -1.97
N GLU A 138 -9.34 -2.99 -1.18
CA GLU A 138 -9.22 -3.06 0.28
C GLU A 138 -10.19 -4.09 0.90
N ASP A 139 -11.42 -4.18 0.42
CA ASP A 139 -12.39 -5.19 0.87
C ASP A 139 -11.92 -6.62 0.50
N ALA A 140 -11.25 -6.79 -0.64
CA ALA A 140 -10.61 -8.03 -1.05
C ALA A 140 -9.32 -8.37 -0.27
N GLY A 141 -8.83 -7.45 0.57
CA GLY A 141 -7.52 -7.58 1.24
C GLY A 141 -6.34 -7.58 0.27
N GLN A 142 -6.50 -6.94 -0.91
CA GLN A 142 -5.46 -6.84 -1.94
C GLN A 142 -4.79 -5.48 -1.87
N VAL A 143 -3.48 -5.46 -1.64
CA VAL A 143 -2.71 -4.21 -1.56
C VAL A 143 -2.36 -3.74 -2.98
N PRO A 144 -2.81 -2.55 -3.43
CA PRO A 144 -2.62 -2.12 -4.82
C PRO A 144 -1.15 -2.08 -5.27
N SER A 145 -0.21 -1.72 -4.39
CA SER A 145 1.22 -1.71 -4.72
C SER A 145 1.79 -3.11 -5.00
N GLN A 146 1.24 -4.17 -4.39
CA GLN A 146 1.63 -5.56 -4.65
C GLN A 146 1.06 -6.09 -5.98
N LEU A 147 0.04 -5.42 -6.52
CA LEU A 147 -0.55 -5.71 -7.83
C LEU A 147 0.06 -4.87 -8.96
N SER A 148 0.90 -3.89 -8.65
CA SER A 148 1.59 -3.05 -9.64
C SER A 148 2.41 -3.92 -10.60
N GLY A 149 2.23 -3.71 -11.91
CA GLY A 149 2.88 -4.50 -12.95
C GLY A 149 2.24 -5.86 -13.23
N SER A 150 1.22 -6.27 -12.48
CA SER A 150 0.54 -7.56 -12.69
C SER A 150 -0.40 -7.53 -13.91
N GLN A 151 -0.73 -8.72 -14.41
CA GLN A 151 -1.79 -8.92 -15.41
C GLN A 151 -3.18 -8.83 -14.76
N THR A 152 -3.46 -7.69 -14.13
CA THR A 152 -4.79 -7.35 -13.60
C THR A 152 -5.60 -6.68 -14.70
N GLY A 153 -6.78 -7.23 -15.03
CA GLY A 153 -7.69 -6.67 -16.03
C GLY A 153 -8.71 -5.69 -15.42
N VAL A 154 -9.20 -4.73 -16.22
CA VAL A 154 -10.18 -3.71 -15.83
C VAL A 154 -11.29 -3.62 -16.87
N PHE A 155 -12.52 -3.96 -16.47
CA PHE A 155 -13.69 -4.06 -17.34
C PHE A 155 -14.83 -3.21 -16.79
N VAL A 156 -15.16 -2.10 -17.47
CA VAL A 156 -16.11 -1.10 -16.96
C VAL A 156 -17.29 -0.92 -17.91
N GLY A 157 -18.51 -1.12 -17.41
CA GLY A 157 -19.73 -0.73 -18.10
C GLY A 157 -20.02 0.77 -17.91
N ILE A 158 -20.12 1.52 -19.00
CA ILE A 158 -20.42 2.96 -19.00
C ILE A 158 -21.14 3.32 -20.31
N SER A 159 -22.17 4.15 -20.25
CA SER A 159 -23.00 4.48 -21.42
C SER A 159 -23.29 5.99 -21.57
N THR A 160 -23.49 6.72 -20.48
CA THR A 160 -23.83 8.15 -20.52
C THR A 160 -22.58 9.03 -20.54
N HIS A 161 -22.67 10.19 -21.19
CA HIS A 161 -21.58 11.14 -21.42
C HIS A 161 -21.98 12.58 -21.04
N ASP A 162 -22.79 12.72 -19.99
CA ASP A 162 -23.44 13.98 -19.60
C ASP A 162 -22.44 15.10 -19.29
N TYR A 163 -21.31 14.79 -18.65
CA TYR A 163 -20.28 15.79 -18.34
C TYR A 163 -19.62 16.36 -19.60
N GLY A 164 -19.43 15.51 -20.63
CA GLY A 164 -18.97 15.95 -21.94
C GLY A 164 -19.99 16.87 -22.65
N GLN A 165 -21.28 16.67 -22.43
CA GLN A 165 -22.31 17.57 -22.95
C GLN A 165 -22.25 18.94 -22.30
N LEU A 166 -21.99 19.01 -20.98
CA LEU A 166 -21.77 20.27 -20.28
C LEU A 166 -20.56 21.03 -20.85
N LEU A 167 -19.48 20.33 -21.20
CA LEU A 167 -18.31 20.93 -21.87
C LEU A 167 -18.64 21.45 -23.28
N LEU A 168 -19.43 20.72 -24.06
CA LEU A 168 -19.83 21.15 -25.41
C LEU A 168 -20.65 22.45 -25.40
N GLN A 169 -21.35 22.74 -24.30
CA GLN A 169 -22.10 23.98 -24.13
C GLN A 169 -21.23 25.19 -23.79
N SER A 170 -19.96 24.97 -23.44
CA SER A 170 -18.98 26.00 -23.08
C SER A 170 -17.61 25.72 -23.72
N PRO A 171 -17.45 25.84 -25.05
CA PRO A 171 -16.18 25.57 -25.74
C PRO A 171 -15.00 26.40 -25.21
N GLU A 172 -15.26 27.56 -24.63
CA GLU A 172 -14.28 28.44 -23.99
C GLU A 172 -13.59 27.81 -22.77
N VAL A 173 -14.19 26.78 -22.15
CA VAL A 173 -13.60 26.07 -21.01
C VAL A 173 -12.75 24.86 -21.43
N VAL A 174 -12.55 24.59 -22.72
CA VAL A 174 -11.73 23.46 -23.17
C VAL A 174 -10.27 23.64 -22.75
N ASP A 175 -9.70 22.60 -22.16
CA ASP A 175 -8.34 22.55 -21.62
C ASP A 175 -7.60 21.30 -22.10
N THR A 176 -6.31 21.18 -21.78
CA THR A 176 -5.51 19.98 -22.11
C THR A 176 -6.08 18.70 -21.49
N TYR A 177 -6.76 18.81 -20.34
CA TYR A 177 -7.39 17.69 -19.64
C TYR A 177 -8.78 17.32 -20.17
N THR A 178 -9.38 18.10 -21.07
CA THR A 178 -10.75 17.84 -21.54
C THR A 178 -10.90 16.45 -22.15
N ASN A 179 -10.04 16.09 -23.10
CA ASN A 179 -10.17 14.82 -23.82
C ASN A 179 -9.99 13.61 -22.89
N THR A 180 -9.02 13.65 -21.99
CA THR A 180 -8.78 12.57 -21.01
C THR A 180 -9.80 12.58 -19.87
N GLY A 181 -10.42 13.73 -19.60
CA GLY A 181 -11.41 13.91 -18.56
C GLY A 181 -12.78 13.34 -18.90
N VAL A 182 -13.22 13.40 -20.17
CA VAL A 182 -14.58 12.97 -20.56
C VAL A 182 -14.66 11.77 -21.51
N ALA A 183 -13.54 11.31 -22.07
CA ALA A 183 -13.56 10.10 -22.90
C ALA A 183 -13.91 8.87 -22.06
N SER A 184 -14.98 8.14 -22.42
CA SER A 184 -15.38 6.93 -21.71
C SER A 184 -14.28 5.88 -21.59
N THR A 185 -13.40 5.76 -22.59
CA THR A 185 -12.25 4.86 -22.55
C THR A 185 -11.33 5.09 -21.34
N MET A 186 -11.27 6.32 -20.84
CA MET A 186 -10.47 6.69 -19.67
C MET A 186 -11.06 6.17 -18.37
N ALA A 187 -12.34 5.81 -18.33
CA ALA A 187 -12.97 5.23 -17.14
C ALA A 187 -12.32 3.90 -16.72
N ALA A 188 -11.83 3.08 -17.66
CA ALA A 188 -11.02 1.90 -17.37
C ALA A 188 -9.52 2.23 -17.34
N ASN A 189 -9.02 2.95 -18.37
CA ASN A 189 -7.59 3.13 -18.58
C ASN A 189 -6.91 3.97 -17.49
N ARG A 190 -7.62 4.93 -16.88
CA ARG A 190 -7.08 5.74 -15.78
C ARG A 190 -6.78 4.88 -14.54
N ILE A 191 -7.59 3.86 -14.25
CA ILE A 191 -7.33 2.90 -13.17
C ILE A 191 -6.07 2.10 -13.47
N SER A 192 -6.00 1.52 -14.67
CA SER A 192 -4.85 0.73 -15.11
C SER A 192 -3.56 1.54 -15.11
N TYR A 193 -3.62 2.81 -15.49
CA TYR A 193 -2.50 3.75 -15.44
C TYR A 193 -2.04 4.01 -14.00
N LEU A 194 -2.96 4.43 -13.11
CA LEU A 194 -2.62 4.84 -11.74
C LEU A 194 -2.15 3.66 -10.87
N LEU A 195 -2.70 2.46 -11.10
CA LEU A 195 -2.33 1.26 -10.35
C LEU A 195 -1.30 0.39 -11.10
N ASN A 196 -0.82 0.86 -12.25
CA ASN A 196 0.17 0.20 -13.10
C ASN A 196 -0.22 -1.25 -13.51
N PHE A 197 -1.50 -1.49 -13.77
CA PHE A 197 -1.98 -2.80 -14.24
C PHE A 197 -1.67 -3.02 -15.71
N LYS A 198 -1.36 -4.28 -16.08
CA LYS A 198 -0.92 -4.69 -17.42
C LYS A 198 -1.87 -5.67 -18.10
N GLY A 199 -3.00 -6.02 -17.49
CA GLY A 199 -4.04 -6.83 -18.14
C GLY A 199 -4.92 -6.01 -19.09
N PRO A 200 -5.91 -6.64 -19.74
CA PRO A 200 -6.87 -5.94 -20.61
C PRO A 200 -7.61 -4.83 -19.86
N SER A 201 -7.72 -3.65 -20.46
CA SER A 201 -8.37 -2.47 -19.89
C SER A 201 -9.37 -1.92 -20.90
N LEU A 202 -10.67 -2.10 -20.63
CA LEU A 202 -11.70 -1.79 -21.61
C LEU A 202 -12.99 -1.27 -20.99
N THR A 203 -13.69 -0.46 -21.77
CA THR A 203 -15.03 0.05 -21.49
C THR A 203 -16.04 -0.58 -22.42
N VAL A 204 -17.20 -0.95 -21.88
CA VAL A 204 -18.29 -1.61 -22.61
C VAL A 204 -19.54 -0.75 -22.55
N ASP A 205 -20.15 -0.51 -23.71
CA ASP A 205 -21.49 0.05 -23.81
C ASP A 205 -22.43 -0.92 -24.53
N THR A 206 -23.28 -1.57 -23.75
CA THR A 206 -24.43 -2.34 -24.23
C THR A 206 -25.71 -1.84 -23.53
N ALA A 207 -25.75 -0.54 -23.23
CA ALA A 207 -26.77 0.11 -22.43
C ALA A 207 -27.01 -0.58 -21.07
N CYS A 208 -28.23 -1.04 -20.77
CA CYS A 208 -28.60 -1.58 -19.47
C CYS A 208 -27.86 -2.88 -19.09
N SER A 209 -27.29 -3.60 -20.06
CA SER A 209 -26.49 -4.81 -19.82
C SER A 209 -24.99 -4.54 -19.64
N SER A 210 -24.52 -3.29 -19.82
CA SER A 210 -23.09 -2.94 -19.87
C SER A 210 -22.24 -3.56 -18.77
N SER A 211 -22.62 -3.38 -17.50
CA SER A 211 -21.84 -3.92 -16.38
C SER A 211 -21.86 -5.45 -16.29
N LEU A 212 -22.93 -6.13 -16.70
CA LEU A 212 -22.99 -7.60 -16.67
C LEU A 212 -22.20 -8.21 -17.84
N VAL A 213 -22.18 -7.53 -19.00
CA VAL A 213 -21.27 -7.87 -20.10
C VAL A 213 -19.81 -7.63 -19.69
N ALA A 214 -19.51 -6.56 -18.96
CA ALA A 214 -18.16 -6.33 -18.40
C ALA A 214 -17.72 -7.46 -17.46
N VAL A 215 -18.62 -7.96 -16.61
CA VAL A 215 -18.38 -9.16 -15.77
C VAL A 215 -18.13 -10.41 -16.61
N HIS A 216 -18.93 -10.64 -17.67
CA HIS A 216 -18.71 -11.74 -18.60
C HIS A 216 -17.31 -11.67 -19.24
N LEU A 217 -16.89 -10.50 -19.73
CA LEU A 217 -15.57 -10.31 -20.34
C LEU A 217 -14.43 -10.50 -19.33
N ALA A 218 -14.59 -10.06 -18.09
CA ALA A 218 -13.62 -10.32 -17.02
C ALA A 218 -13.48 -11.83 -16.76
N CYS A 219 -14.58 -12.57 -16.75
CA CYS A 219 -14.56 -14.03 -16.61
C CYS A 219 -13.84 -14.69 -17.78
N GLN A 220 -14.15 -14.28 -19.01
CA GLN A 220 -13.50 -14.77 -20.23
C GLN A 220 -11.99 -14.51 -20.20
N SER A 221 -11.56 -13.31 -19.79
CA SER A 221 -10.15 -12.94 -19.69
C SER A 221 -9.38 -13.81 -18.70
N ILE A 222 -9.99 -14.13 -17.54
CA ILE A 222 -9.41 -15.07 -16.56
C ILE A 222 -9.35 -16.48 -17.13
N TRP A 223 -10.43 -16.98 -17.73
CA TRP A 223 -10.47 -18.33 -18.30
C TRP A 223 -9.51 -18.53 -19.48
N ASN A 224 -9.18 -17.46 -20.20
CA ASN A 224 -8.21 -17.46 -21.29
C ASN A 224 -6.77 -17.21 -20.81
N GLY A 225 -6.56 -16.87 -19.53
CA GLY A 225 -5.24 -16.58 -18.97
C GLY A 225 -4.68 -15.20 -19.32
N GLU A 226 -5.51 -14.30 -19.83
CA GLU A 226 -5.13 -12.90 -20.12
C GLU A 226 -5.12 -12.03 -18.85
N SER A 227 -5.90 -12.43 -17.84
CA SER A 227 -5.96 -11.80 -16.54
C SER A 227 -5.75 -12.82 -15.43
N THR A 228 -4.89 -12.49 -14.46
CA THR A 228 -4.69 -13.28 -13.22
C THR A 228 -5.64 -12.87 -12.11
N LEU A 229 -6.11 -11.63 -12.18
CA LEU A 229 -7.13 -10.99 -11.34
C LEU A 229 -7.86 -9.99 -12.24
N ALA A 230 -9.15 -9.75 -12.03
CA ALA A 230 -9.88 -8.74 -12.80
C ALA A 230 -10.79 -7.89 -11.90
N LEU A 231 -10.91 -6.63 -12.28
CA LEU A 231 -11.87 -5.66 -11.75
C LEU A 231 -13.01 -5.54 -12.77
N ALA A 232 -14.24 -5.81 -12.35
CA ALA A 232 -15.40 -5.75 -13.23
C ALA A 232 -16.54 -4.97 -12.58
N GLY A 233 -17.18 -4.08 -13.34
CA GLY A 233 -18.26 -3.29 -12.79
C GLY A 233 -18.91 -2.34 -13.78
N GLY A 234 -19.55 -1.31 -13.26
CA GLY A 234 -20.08 -0.22 -14.08
C GLY A 234 -20.52 0.97 -13.26
N VAL A 235 -20.74 2.07 -13.97
CA VAL A 235 -21.10 3.37 -13.42
C VAL A 235 -22.17 4.03 -14.27
N ASN A 236 -23.06 4.77 -13.61
CA ASN A 236 -24.03 5.64 -14.26
C ASN A 236 -24.31 6.85 -13.39
N LEU A 237 -24.28 8.05 -13.97
CA LEU A 237 -24.70 9.29 -13.30
C LEU A 237 -25.66 10.09 -14.18
N MET A 238 -26.54 10.87 -13.56
CA MET A 238 -27.53 11.72 -14.23
C MET A 238 -27.16 13.18 -13.97
N LEU A 239 -26.39 13.78 -14.89
CA LEU A 239 -25.88 15.14 -14.70
C LEU A 239 -26.64 16.18 -15.52
N THR A 240 -27.39 15.74 -16.54
CA THR A 240 -28.26 16.61 -17.35
C THR A 240 -29.67 16.02 -17.51
N PRO A 241 -30.68 16.87 -17.77
CA PRO A 241 -32.07 16.40 -17.97
C PRO A 241 -32.30 15.68 -19.31
N VAL A 242 -31.34 15.76 -20.25
CA VAL A 242 -31.54 15.39 -21.67
C VAL A 242 -32.03 13.95 -21.84
N VAL A 243 -31.37 13.00 -21.17
CA VAL A 243 -31.73 11.57 -21.26
C VAL A 243 -33.11 11.32 -20.65
N THR A 244 -33.44 11.95 -19.52
CA THR A 244 -34.76 11.83 -18.88
C THR A 244 -35.88 12.41 -19.75
N VAL A 245 -35.63 13.54 -20.42
CA VAL A 245 -36.55 14.11 -21.42
C VAL A 245 -36.75 13.13 -22.58
N GLY A 246 -35.67 12.56 -23.13
CA GLY A 246 -35.73 11.59 -24.22
C GLY A 246 -36.54 10.33 -23.86
N LEU A 247 -36.29 9.75 -22.69
CA LEU A 247 -37.03 8.59 -22.19
C LEU A 247 -38.50 8.91 -21.90
N SER A 248 -38.82 10.15 -21.53
CA SER A 248 -40.20 10.61 -21.42
C SER A 248 -40.91 10.58 -22.79
N LYS A 249 -40.21 10.86 -23.91
CA LYS A 249 -40.82 10.76 -25.25
C LYS A 249 -41.07 9.33 -25.71
N LEU A 250 -40.31 8.38 -25.17
CA LEU A 250 -40.54 6.96 -25.36
C LEU A 250 -41.63 6.40 -24.42
N THR A 251 -42.21 7.22 -23.55
CA THR A 251 -43.15 6.78 -22.50
C THR A 251 -42.60 5.63 -21.66
N ALA A 252 -41.28 5.59 -21.48
CA ALA A 252 -40.57 4.47 -20.85
C ALA A 252 -40.48 4.59 -19.31
N LEU A 253 -40.70 5.79 -18.77
CA LEU A 253 -40.57 6.08 -17.36
C LEU A 253 -41.90 5.88 -16.61
N SER A 254 -41.84 5.46 -15.36
CA SER A 254 -43.03 5.50 -14.50
C SER A 254 -43.35 6.94 -14.10
N PRO A 255 -44.60 7.42 -14.27
CA PRO A 255 -45.04 8.72 -13.77
C PRO A 255 -44.94 8.88 -12.25
N ASP A 256 -45.09 7.80 -11.48
CA ASP A 256 -44.94 7.80 -10.02
C ASP A 256 -43.49 7.55 -9.55
N GLY A 257 -42.56 7.38 -10.50
CA GLY A 257 -41.16 7.22 -10.21
C GLY A 257 -40.81 5.92 -9.48
N ARG A 258 -41.56 4.82 -9.66
CA ARG A 258 -41.24 3.52 -9.04
C ARG A 258 -41.15 2.39 -10.06
N CYS A 259 -40.11 1.56 -9.93
CA CYS A 259 -40.00 0.29 -10.65
C CYS A 259 -40.86 -0.77 -9.94
N LYS A 260 -42.08 -1.00 -10.45
CA LYS A 260 -43.06 -1.94 -9.88
C LYS A 260 -42.98 -3.30 -10.58
N ALA A 261 -41.81 -3.95 -10.51
CA ALA A 261 -41.52 -5.18 -11.23
C ALA A 261 -42.57 -6.27 -10.93
N PHE A 262 -43.18 -6.79 -12.00
CA PHE A 262 -44.16 -7.86 -12.04
C PHE A 262 -45.52 -7.58 -11.36
N ASP A 263 -45.75 -6.36 -10.90
CA ASP A 263 -47.03 -5.91 -10.35
C ASP A 263 -48.01 -5.50 -11.47
N ALA A 264 -49.31 -5.62 -11.23
CA ALA A 264 -50.36 -5.21 -12.18
C ALA A 264 -50.28 -3.72 -12.57
N ARG A 265 -49.66 -2.88 -11.73
CA ARG A 265 -49.48 -1.43 -11.94
C ARG A 265 -48.13 -1.08 -12.56
N ALA A 266 -47.36 -2.06 -13.01
CA ALA A 266 -46.13 -1.85 -13.80
C ALA A 266 -46.42 -0.90 -14.98
N ASN A 267 -45.72 0.22 -15.06
CA ASN A 267 -46.01 1.31 -16.00
C ASN A 267 -44.76 2.08 -16.44
N GLY A 268 -43.59 1.44 -16.36
CA GLY A 268 -42.29 2.04 -16.69
C GLY A 268 -41.30 1.94 -15.53
N PHE A 269 -40.06 2.34 -15.80
CA PHE A 269 -39.00 2.35 -14.79
C PHE A 269 -38.71 3.77 -14.27
N VAL A 270 -37.98 3.86 -13.17
CA VAL A 270 -37.38 5.13 -12.72
C VAL A 270 -35.87 5.04 -12.88
N ARG A 271 -35.22 6.12 -13.34
CA ARG A 271 -33.76 6.14 -13.51
C ARG A 271 -33.04 6.20 -12.16
N GLY A 272 -31.80 5.74 -12.12
CA GLY A 272 -30.95 5.89 -10.95
C GLY A 272 -29.46 6.06 -11.27
N GLU A 273 -28.73 6.58 -10.30
CA GLU A 273 -27.29 6.79 -10.31
C GLU A 273 -26.57 5.73 -9.47
N GLY A 274 -25.33 5.39 -9.83
CA GLY A 274 -24.47 4.61 -8.95
C GLY A 274 -23.29 3.97 -9.65
N ALA A 275 -22.38 3.44 -8.84
CA ALA A 275 -21.24 2.65 -9.28
C ALA A 275 -21.11 1.39 -8.43
N GLY A 276 -20.74 0.28 -9.06
CA GLY A 276 -20.42 -0.96 -8.36
C GLY A 276 -19.25 -1.64 -9.07
N VAL A 277 -18.35 -2.24 -8.29
CA VAL A 277 -17.22 -3.02 -8.79
C VAL A 277 -17.02 -4.26 -7.93
N ILE A 278 -16.72 -5.38 -8.58
CA ILE A 278 -16.24 -6.61 -7.95
C ILE A 278 -14.78 -6.87 -8.31
N VAL A 279 -14.05 -7.44 -7.37
CA VAL A 279 -12.72 -8.02 -7.59
C VAL A 279 -12.88 -9.53 -7.74
N VAL A 280 -12.35 -10.09 -8.83
CA VAL A 280 -12.51 -11.51 -9.15
C VAL A 280 -11.19 -12.18 -9.50
N LYS A 281 -11.05 -13.46 -9.13
CA LYS A 281 -9.93 -14.32 -9.53
C LYS A 281 -10.32 -15.80 -9.55
N PRO A 282 -9.51 -16.71 -10.13
CA PRO A 282 -9.80 -18.14 -10.10
C PRO A 282 -10.03 -18.66 -8.68
N LEU A 283 -11.07 -19.50 -8.48
CA LEU A 283 -11.41 -20.02 -7.16
C LEU A 283 -10.25 -20.80 -6.52
N SER A 284 -9.49 -21.58 -7.30
CA SER A 284 -8.31 -22.28 -6.76
C SER A 284 -7.31 -21.32 -6.11
N LYS A 285 -7.06 -20.19 -6.76
CA LYS A 285 -6.12 -19.16 -6.30
C LYS A 285 -6.66 -18.42 -5.08
N ALA A 286 -7.96 -18.13 -5.04
CA ALA A 286 -8.62 -17.51 -3.89
C ALA A 286 -8.52 -18.37 -2.63
N LEU A 287 -8.68 -19.68 -2.78
CA LEU A 287 -8.53 -20.64 -1.68
C LEU A 287 -7.07 -20.73 -1.19
N ILE A 288 -6.10 -20.79 -2.12
CA ILE A 288 -4.66 -20.82 -1.77
C ILE A 288 -4.23 -19.54 -1.04
N ASP A 289 -4.70 -18.39 -1.49
CA ASP A 289 -4.32 -17.09 -0.91
C ASP A 289 -5.08 -16.76 0.38
N LYS A 290 -6.09 -17.59 0.72
CA LYS A 290 -7.02 -17.42 1.84
C LYS A 290 -7.77 -16.09 1.76
N ASP A 291 -8.24 -15.76 0.57
CA ASP A 291 -9.04 -14.56 0.34
C ASP A 291 -10.44 -14.69 0.95
N PRO A 292 -11.08 -13.56 1.32
CA PRO A 292 -12.51 -13.55 1.57
C PRO A 292 -13.25 -13.89 0.27
N ILE A 293 -14.35 -14.66 0.35
CA ILE A 293 -15.17 -15.02 -0.82
C ILE A 293 -16.62 -14.70 -0.51
N TYR A 294 -17.24 -13.82 -1.29
CA TYR A 294 -18.66 -13.47 -1.18
C TYR A 294 -19.55 -14.52 -1.85
N ALA A 295 -19.20 -14.86 -3.08
CA ALA A 295 -19.90 -15.83 -3.92
C ALA A 295 -18.96 -16.29 -5.05
N VAL A 296 -19.40 -17.27 -5.82
CA VAL A 296 -18.64 -17.86 -6.92
C VAL A 296 -19.45 -17.72 -8.21
N ILE A 297 -18.85 -17.16 -9.26
CA ILE A 297 -19.39 -17.15 -10.62
C ILE A 297 -19.10 -18.51 -11.26
N ARG A 298 -20.17 -19.20 -11.64
CA ARG A 298 -20.12 -20.55 -12.23
C ARG A 298 -20.15 -20.52 -13.75
N GLY A 299 -20.88 -19.58 -14.32
CA GLY A 299 -21.04 -19.42 -15.77
C GLY A 299 -21.67 -18.09 -16.11
N SER A 300 -21.51 -17.66 -17.36
CA SER A 300 -22.14 -16.44 -17.86
C SER A 300 -22.32 -16.50 -19.37
N ALA A 301 -23.38 -15.88 -19.90
CA ALA A 301 -23.61 -15.82 -21.34
C ALA A 301 -24.10 -14.44 -21.77
N VAL A 302 -23.79 -14.10 -23.02
CA VAL A 302 -24.24 -12.87 -23.69
C VAL A 302 -24.76 -13.23 -25.08
N ASN A 303 -25.91 -12.69 -25.48
CA ASN A 303 -26.45 -12.82 -26.84
C ASN A 303 -27.17 -11.54 -27.30
N GLN A 304 -27.91 -11.61 -28.42
CA GLN A 304 -28.67 -10.47 -28.95
C GLN A 304 -30.07 -10.91 -29.42
N ASP A 305 -31.06 -10.03 -29.23
CA ASP A 305 -32.49 -10.24 -29.52
C ASP A 305 -32.81 -10.48 -31.01
N GLY A 306 -31.90 -10.13 -31.90
CA GLY A 306 -32.07 -10.15 -33.33
C GLY A 306 -33.08 -9.11 -33.82
N ARG A 307 -33.95 -9.55 -34.73
CA ARG A 307 -35.01 -8.70 -35.29
C ARG A 307 -36.29 -8.85 -34.46
N THR A 308 -36.72 -7.76 -33.83
CA THR A 308 -37.94 -7.69 -33.02
C THR A 308 -38.95 -6.68 -33.57
N ASN A 309 -40.13 -6.54 -32.93
CA ASN A 309 -41.19 -5.60 -33.32
C ASN A 309 -40.86 -4.14 -32.92
N GLY A 310 -39.70 -3.67 -33.34
CA GLY A 310 -39.11 -2.38 -32.97
C GLY A 310 -37.79 -2.58 -32.24
N LEU A 311 -36.80 -1.73 -32.51
CA LEU A 311 -35.43 -1.89 -32.02
C LEU A 311 -35.33 -2.09 -30.50
N THR A 312 -36.27 -1.49 -29.74
CA THR A 312 -36.28 -1.50 -28.27
C THR A 312 -37.20 -2.55 -27.67
N ALA A 313 -37.86 -3.37 -28.49
CA ALA A 313 -38.75 -4.43 -28.02
C ALA A 313 -37.93 -5.67 -27.65
N PRO A 314 -38.10 -6.22 -26.43
CA PRO A 314 -37.35 -7.41 -25.99
C PRO A 314 -37.79 -8.68 -26.70
N ASN A 315 -36.93 -9.70 -26.73
CA ASN A 315 -37.22 -11.01 -27.33
C ASN A 315 -37.17 -12.16 -26.31
N ARG A 316 -38.32 -12.81 -26.07
CA ARG A 316 -38.43 -13.95 -25.16
C ARG A 316 -37.48 -15.10 -25.53
N ASP A 317 -37.45 -15.50 -26.81
CA ASP A 317 -36.68 -16.67 -27.24
C ASP A 317 -35.17 -16.41 -27.10
N ALA A 318 -34.73 -15.16 -27.27
CA ALA A 318 -33.35 -14.75 -27.02
C ALA A 318 -33.03 -14.75 -25.50
N GLN A 319 -33.96 -14.31 -24.65
CA GLN A 319 -33.81 -14.40 -23.20
C GLN A 319 -33.73 -15.87 -22.73
N GLU A 320 -34.57 -16.75 -23.27
CA GLU A 320 -34.48 -18.19 -23.01
C GLU A 320 -33.12 -18.76 -23.43
N ALA A 321 -32.63 -18.40 -24.63
CA ALA A 321 -31.35 -18.87 -25.13
C ALA A 321 -30.15 -18.41 -24.29
N VAL A 322 -30.14 -17.18 -23.78
CA VAL A 322 -29.04 -16.71 -22.92
C VAL A 322 -29.05 -17.39 -21.56
N LEU A 323 -30.24 -17.63 -20.99
CA LEU A 323 -30.40 -18.39 -19.74
C LEU A 323 -29.85 -19.80 -19.89
N VAL A 324 -30.29 -20.52 -20.94
CA VAL A 324 -29.83 -21.89 -21.23
C VAL A 324 -28.31 -21.94 -21.41
N SER A 325 -27.74 -21.02 -22.19
CA SER A 325 -26.29 -20.95 -22.42
C SER A 325 -25.51 -20.73 -21.12
N ALA A 326 -25.98 -19.83 -20.25
CA ALA A 326 -25.32 -19.56 -18.98
C ALA A 326 -25.36 -20.77 -18.03
N TYR A 327 -26.48 -21.51 -17.95
CA TYR A 327 -26.59 -22.72 -17.13
C TYR A 327 -25.75 -23.88 -17.69
N GLN A 328 -25.69 -24.04 -19.02
CA GLN A 328 -24.81 -25.01 -19.67
C GLN A 328 -23.33 -24.72 -19.36
N GLN A 329 -22.90 -23.45 -19.45
CA GLN A 329 -21.54 -23.06 -19.09
C GLN A 329 -21.24 -23.29 -17.61
N ALA A 330 -22.22 -23.05 -16.73
CA ALA A 330 -22.11 -23.33 -15.29
C ALA A 330 -22.07 -24.83 -14.93
N GLY A 331 -22.46 -25.70 -15.87
CA GLY A 331 -22.55 -27.14 -15.69
C GLY A 331 -23.63 -27.55 -14.67
N ILE A 332 -24.74 -26.81 -14.61
CA ILE A 332 -25.86 -27.07 -13.67
C ILE A 332 -27.17 -27.31 -14.42
N SER A 333 -28.12 -27.99 -13.76
CA SER A 333 -29.49 -28.06 -14.27
C SER A 333 -30.21 -26.74 -13.96
N PRO A 334 -31.02 -26.19 -14.89
CA PRO A 334 -31.87 -25.04 -14.60
C PRO A 334 -32.78 -25.24 -13.37
N SER A 335 -33.20 -26.48 -13.09
CA SER A 335 -34.00 -26.84 -11.92
C SER A 335 -33.32 -26.55 -10.58
N ASP A 336 -31.97 -26.49 -10.57
CA ASP A 336 -31.16 -26.29 -9.36
C ASP A 336 -31.13 -24.82 -8.91
N VAL A 337 -31.57 -23.90 -9.76
CA VAL A 337 -31.60 -22.45 -9.50
C VAL A 337 -32.74 -22.12 -8.54
N GLN A 338 -32.44 -21.46 -7.43
CA GLN A 338 -33.43 -21.18 -6.39
C GLN A 338 -33.92 -19.73 -6.40
N TYR A 339 -33.10 -18.82 -6.92
CA TYR A 339 -33.40 -17.40 -7.00
C TYR A 339 -32.93 -16.81 -8.32
N VAL A 340 -33.70 -15.89 -8.91
CA VAL A 340 -33.23 -15.06 -10.02
C VAL A 340 -33.44 -13.58 -9.69
N GLU A 341 -32.33 -12.85 -9.69
CA GLU A 341 -32.35 -11.40 -9.76
C GLU A 341 -32.56 -10.98 -11.21
N THR A 342 -33.77 -10.51 -11.48
CA THR A 342 -34.27 -10.23 -12.82
C THR A 342 -33.79 -8.88 -13.35
N HIS A 343 -33.89 -8.67 -14.66
CA HIS A 343 -33.82 -7.34 -15.22
C HIS A 343 -34.98 -6.48 -14.71
N GLY A 344 -36.21 -7.01 -14.64
CA GLY A 344 -37.32 -6.55 -13.79
C GLY A 344 -37.45 -5.04 -13.69
N THR A 345 -37.74 -4.39 -14.81
CA THR A 345 -37.83 -2.91 -14.91
C THR A 345 -39.19 -2.36 -14.52
N GLY A 346 -40.23 -3.19 -14.34
CA GLY A 346 -41.57 -2.68 -14.06
C GLY A 346 -42.29 -2.20 -15.31
N THR A 347 -42.00 -2.81 -16.46
CA THR A 347 -42.58 -2.40 -17.75
C THR A 347 -43.71 -3.33 -18.17
N LEU A 348 -44.78 -2.76 -18.74
CA LEU A 348 -45.97 -3.50 -19.17
C LEU A 348 -45.64 -4.68 -20.12
N LEU A 349 -44.70 -4.47 -21.05
CA LEU A 349 -44.31 -5.48 -22.03
C LEU A 349 -43.15 -6.36 -21.55
N GLY A 350 -42.17 -5.78 -20.86
CA GLY A 350 -40.94 -6.48 -20.48
C GLY A 350 -41.15 -7.51 -19.38
N ASP A 351 -41.92 -7.18 -18.34
CA ASP A 351 -42.11 -8.06 -17.18
C ASP A 351 -42.76 -9.41 -17.56
N PRO A 352 -43.83 -9.45 -18.40
CA PRO A 352 -44.37 -10.74 -18.86
C PRO A 352 -43.40 -11.54 -19.73
N ILE A 353 -42.63 -10.88 -20.60
CA ILE A 353 -41.66 -11.54 -21.48
C ILE A 353 -40.56 -12.21 -20.65
N GLU A 354 -40.02 -11.50 -19.66
CA GLU A 354 -38.99 -12.03 -18.78
C GLU A 354 -39.51 -13.17 -17.90
N ALA A 355 -40.70 -13.02 -17.29
CA ALA A 355 -41.29 -14.07 -16.47
C ALA A 355 -41.58 -15.35 -17.28
N MET A 356 -42.09 -15.22 -18.50
CA MET A 356 -42.29 -16.38 -19.38
C MET A 356 -40.97 -17.06 -19.75
N ALA A 357 -39.93 -16.30 -20.11
CA ALA A 357 -38.62 -16.86 -20.43
C ALA A 357 -38.03 -17.63 -19.24
N LEU A 358 -38.11 -17.06 -18.03
CA LEU A 358 -37.66 -17.71 -16.81
C LEU A 358 -38.45 -19.00 -16.53
N GLY A 359 -39.78 -18.94 -16.51
CA GLY A 359 -40.61 -20.12 -16.24
C GLY A 359 -40.44 -21.23 -17.28
N ASN A 360 -40.16 -20.88 -18.55
CA ASN A 360 -39.89 -21.85 -19.61
C ASN A 360 -38.55 -22.58 -19.45
N VAL A 361 -37.51 -21.90 -18.95
CA VAL A 361 -36.19 -22.48 -18.75
C VAL A 361 -36.07 -23.19 -17.39
N LEU A 362 -36.65 -22.62 -16.34
CA LEU A 362 -36.54 -23.10 -14.96
C LEU A 362 -37.60 -24.13 -14.57
N LYS A 363 -38.34 -24.69 -15.55
CA LYS A 363 -39.49 -25.58 -15.35
C LYS A 363 -39.30 -26.54 -14.19
N ARG A 364 -40.29 -26.55 -13.30
CA ARG A 364 -40.45 -27.50 -12.19
C ARG A 364 -41.73 -28.29 -12.41
N GLU A 365 -41.70 -29.58 -12.08
CA GLU A 365 -42.93 -30.39 -12.05
C GLU A 365 -43.86 -29.84 -10.95
N PRO A 366 -45.18 -29.71 -11.21
CA PRO A 366 -46.14 -29.27 -10.20
C PRO A 366 -46.09 -30.21 -8.98
N SER A 367 -46.03 -29.65 -7.77
CA SER A 367 -46.15 -30.45 -6.55
C SER A 367 -47.56 -31.04 -6.46
N ASP A 368 -47.68 -32.37 -6.48
CA ASP A 368 -48.91 -33.07 -6.09
C ASP A 368 -49.26 -32.69 -4.64
N HIS A 369 -50.27 -31.85 -4.46
CA HIS A 369 -50.73 -31.37 -3.15
C HIS A 369 -51.34 -32.47 -2.24
N ASN A 370 -51.21 -33.75 -2.60
CA ASN A 370 -51.91 -34.87 -1.94
C ASN A 370 -51.04 -36.07 -1.53
N SER A 371 -49.70 -36.02 -1.60
CA SER A 371 -48.86 -37.09 -1.05
C SER A 371 -48.16 -36.67 0.25
N ASP A 372 -48.69 -37.20 1.35
CA ASP A 372 -48.15 -37.38 2.70
C ASP A 372 -46.97 -36.52 3.21
N ASN A 373 -47.24 -35.93 4.37
CA ASN A 373 -46.47 -35.07 5.28
C ASN A 373 -45.01 -35.46 5.67
N ASN A 374 -44.24 -36.18 4.84
CA ASN A 374 -42.88 -36.59 5.20
C ASN A 374 -41.78 -36.36 4.12
N SER A 375 -42.05 -35.62 3.04
CA SER A 375 -41.02 -35.22 2.04
C SER A 375 -40.74 -33.72 1.95
N ASN A 376 -41.13 -32.93 2.95
CA ASN A 376 -41.14 -31.45 2.94
C ASN A 376 -39.76 -30.72 2.94
N ASN A 377 -38.66 -31.40 2.64
CA ASN A 377 -37.31 -30.80 2.68
C ASN A 377 -36.55 -30.77 1.35
N ASN A 378 -37.17 -31.08 0.20
CA ASN A 378 -36.49 -30.91 -1.08
C ASN A 378 -36.69 -29.49 -1.65
N PRO A 379 -35.65 -28.63 -1.72
CA PRO A 379 -35.77 -27.26 -2.21
C PRO A 379 -36.25 -27.14 -3.67
N THR A 380 -36.19 -28.23 -4.45
CA THR A 380 -36.65 -28.28 -5.85
C THR A 380 -38.17 -28.27 -6.02
N ASN A 381 -38.96 -28.45 -4.94
CA ASN A 381 -40.43 -28.46 -5.00
C ASN A 381 -41.10 -27.10 -4.73
N LYS A 382 -40.33 -26.06 -4.38
CA LYS A 382 -40.88 -24.70 -4.17
C LYS A 382 -40.85 -23.91 -5.49
N PRO A 383 -41.76 -22.95 -5.73
CA PRO A 383 -41.62 -21.99 -6.83
C PRO A 383 -40.30 -21.21 -6.74
N VAL A 384 -39.65 -20.95 -7.88
CA VAL A 384 -38.41 -20.16 -7.94
C VAL A 384 -38.70 -18.73 -7.50
N ALA A 385 -37.92 -18.22 -6.55
CA ALA A 385 -38.04 -16.85 -6.10
C ALA A 385 -37.43 -15.89 -7.13
N ILE A 386 -38.14 -14.81 -7.46
CA ILE A 386 -37.65 -13.74 -8.33
C ILE A 386 -37.75 -12.38 -7.64
N GLY A 387 -36.86 -11.46 -8.00
CA GLY A 387 -36.88 -10.10 -7.49
C GLY A 387 -36.11 -9.13 -8.38
N SER A 388 -36.19 -7.84 -8.04
CA SER A 388 -35.45 -6.78 -8.72
C SER A 388 -35.02 -5.68 -7.75
N VAL A 389 -33.72 -5.41 -7.69
CA VAL A 389 -33.10 -4.35 -6.90
C VAL A 389 -33.53 -2.97 -7.35
N LYS A 390 -34.05 -2.86 -8.58
CA LYS A 390 -34.54 -1.60 -9.16
C LYS A 390 -35.76 -1.08 -8.40
N SER A 391 -36.47 -1.93 -7.68
CA SER A 391 -37.55 -1.50 -6.78
C SER A 391 -37.04 -0.70 -5.57
N ASN A 392 -35.76 -0.80 -5.22
CA ASN A 392 -35.15 -0.09 -4.10
C ASN A 392 -34.41 1.17 -4.55
N ILE A 393 -33.61 1.06 -5.62
CA ILE A 393 -32.64 2.10 -6.01
C ILE A 393 -32.85 2.64 -7.43
N GLY A 394 -33.91 2.19 -8.11
CA GLY A 394 -34.18 2.54 -9.50
C GLY A 394 -33.30 1.79 -10.48
N HIS A 395 -33.49 2.09 -11.76
CA HIS A 395 -32.71 1.49 -12.83
C HIS A 395 -31.40 2.26 -13.04
N LEU A 396 -30.29 1.68 -12.57
CA LEU A 396 -28.96 2.29 -12.69
C LEU A 396 -28.32 2.18 -14.09
N GLU A 397 -29.12 1.95 -15.14
CA GLU A 397 -28.68 1.86 -16.54
C GLU A 397 -27.41 0.99 -16.71
N ALA A 398 -26.27 1.56 -17.10
CA ALA A 398 -25.02 0.83 -17.29
C ALA A 398 -24.53 0.09 -16.03
N ALA A 399 -24.84 0.58 -14.83
CA ALA A 399 -24.51 -0.02 -13.54
C ALA A 399 -25.59 -0.97 -12.98
N ALA A 400 -26.69 -1.19 -13.70
CA ALA A 400 -27.82 -2.00 -13.20
C ALA A 400 -27.46 -3.48 -12.98
N GLY A 401 -26.69 -4.06 -13.90
CA GLY A 401 -26.25 -5.46 -13.82
C GLY A 401 -25.36 -5.71 -12.60
N ILE A 402 -24.38 -4.83 -12.34
CA ILE A 402 -23.50 -4.99 -11.18
C ILE A 402 -24.21 -4.78 -9.84
N ALA A 403 -25.18 -3.85 -9.76
CA ALA A 403 -25.98 -3.68 -8.54
C ALA A 403 -26.80 -4.95 -8.22
N SER A 404 -27.37 -5.56 -9.27
CA SER A 404 -28.10 -6.83 -9.19
C SER A 404 -27.19 -7.98 -8.72
N LEU A 405 -25.99 -8.08 -9.31
CA LEU A 405 -24.99 -9.09 -8.93
C LEU A 405 -24.51 -8.92 -7.49
N ILE A 406 -24.26 -7.69 -7.05
CA ILE A 406 -23.85 -7.38 -5.66
C ILE A 406 -24.96 -7.76 -4.67
N LYS A 407 -26.23 -7.46 -4.96
CA LYS A 407 -27.36 -7.89 -4.11
C LYS A 407 -27.37 -9.40 -3.92
N VAL A 408 -27.20 -10.17 -4.99
CA VAL A 408 -27.19 -11.64 -4.92
C VAL A 408 -25.96 -12.15 -4.17
N ALA A 409 -24.78 -11.61 -4.43
CA ALA A 409 -23.56 -12.00 -3.72
C ALA A 409 -23.67 -11.74 -2.20
N LEU A 410 -24.27 -10.61 -1.80
CA LEU A 410 -24.54 -10.32 -0.39
C LEU A 410 -25.62 -11.25 0.19
N SER A 411 -26.69 -11.54 -0.56
CA SER A 411 -27.76 -12.46 -0.14
C SER A 411 -27.23 -13.88 0.09
N LEU A 412 -26.35 -14.35 -0.79
CA LEU A 412 -25.62 -15.61 -0.60
C LEU A 412 -24.73 -15.53 0.64
N LYS A 413 -23.85 -14.53 0.76
CA LYS A 413 -22.96 -14.40 1.92
C LYS A 413 -23.69 -14.38 3.26
N HIS A 414 -24.84 -13.71 3.33
CA HIS A 414 -25.66 -13.61 4.53
C HIS A 414 -26.72 -14.71 4.67
N GLN A 415 -26.83 -15.61 3.69
CA GLN A 415 -27.79 -16.71 3.64
C GLN A 415 -29.23 -16.24 3.86
N GLU A 416 -29.63 -15.16 3.19
CA GLU A 416 -30.95 -14.54 3.35
C GLU A 416 -31.42 -13.92 2.02
N LEU A 417 -32.64 -14.24 1.60
CA LEU A 417 -33.32 -13.62 0.47
C LEU A 417 -33.98 -12.31 0.91
N LEU A 418 -33.85 -11.28 0.08
CA LEU A 418 -34.28 -9.92 0.36
C LEU A 418 -35.55 -9.54 -0.41
N PRO A 419 -36.43 -8.68 0.15
CA PRO A 419 -37.68 -8.31 -0.48
C PRO A 419 -37.47 -7.46 -1.75
N SER A 420 -38.28 -7.73 -2.77
CA SER A 420 -38.56 -6.88 -3.92
C SER A 420 -39.77 -6.00 -3.59
N LEU A 421 -39.62 -4.69 -3.71
CA LEU A 421 -40.63 -3.73 -3.29
C LEU A 421 -41.74 -3.54 -4.33
N HIS A 422 -42.83 -2.92 -3.88
CA HIS A 422 -43.98 -2.48 -4.68
C HIS A 422 -44.81 -3.57 -5.38
N PHE A 423 -44.56 -4.85 -5.10
CA PHE A 423 -45.43 -5.95 -5.54
C PHE A 423 -46.61 -6.11 -4.55
N LEU A 424 -47.79 -5.67 -4.97
CA LEU A 424 -49.05 -5.75 -4.22
C LEU A 424 -50.07 -6.65 -4.93
N GLU A 425 -50.23 -6.50 -6.24
CA GLU A 425 -51.15 -7.29 -7.05
C GLU A 425 -50.38 -7.94 -8.22
N PRO A 426 -50.48 -9.27 -8.41
CA PRO A 426 -49.75 -9.93 -9.49
C PRO A 426 -50.22 -9.44 -10.86
N ASN A 427 -49.28 -9.20 -11.78
CA ASN A 427 -49.63 -8.81 -13.14
C ASN A 427 -50.46 -9.92 -13.83
N PRO A 428 -51.68 -9.63 -14.31
CA PRO A 428 -52.59 -10.63 -14.88
C PRO A 428 -52.08 -11.25 -16.19
N HIS A 429 -51.07 -10.64 -16.82
CA HIS A 429 -50.40 -11.19 -18.01
C HIS A 429 -49.31 -12.21 -17.68
N ILE A 430 -49.09 -12.51 -16.40
CA ILE A 430 -48.07 -13.45 -15.94
C ILE A 430 -48.74 -14.62 -15.22
N PRO A 431 -48.75 -15.83 -15.79
CA PRO A 431 -49.33 -17.01 -15.15
C PRO A 431 -48.36 -17.62 -14.13
N PHE A 432 -48.12 -16.92 -13.01
CA PHE A 432 -47.12 -17.28 -11.98
C PHE A 432 -47.19 -18.75 -11.54
N ASP A 433 -48.39 -19.27 -11.27
CA ASP A 433 -48.59 -20.65 -10.82
C ASP A 433 -48.13 -21.66 -11.87
N GLN A 434 -48.43 -21.40 -13.15
CA GLN A 434 -48.02 -22.27 -14.27
C GLN A 434 -46.51 -22.20 -14.53
N LEU A 435 -45.91 -21.03 -14.29
CA LEU A 435 -44.48 -20.80 -14.46
C LEU A 435 -43.66 -21.27 -13.25
N SER A 436 -44.32 -21.69 -12.15
CA SER A 436 -43.66 -22.01 -10.88
C SER A 436 -42.72 -20.89 -10.41
N LEU A 437 -43.16 -19.63 -10.54
CA LEU A 437 -42.43 -18.44 -10.10
C LEU A 437 -43.16 -17.74 -8.95
N ARG A 438 -42.39 -17.11 -8.06
CA ARG A 438 -42.94 -16.24 -7.00
C ARG A 438 -42.08 -14.99 -6.81
N VAL A 439 -42.70 -13.84 -6.63
CA VAL A 439 -41.97 -12.61 -6.29
C VAL A 439 -41.58 -12.65 -4.80
N GLN A 440 -40.31 -12.38 -4.50
CA GLN A 440 -39.82 -12.34 -3.12
C GLN A 440 -40.33 -11.08 -2.42
N GLN A 441 -41.34 -11.18 -1.56
CA GLN A 441 -41.97 -10.02 -0.90
C GLN A 441 -41.45 -9.73 0.50
N GLN A 442 -40.89 -10.75 1.17
CA GLN A 442 -40.43 -10.67 2.55
C GLN A 442 -39.01 -11.21 2.67
N ARG A 443 -38.38 -10.99 3.82
CA ARG A 443 -37.11 -11.64 4.12
C ARG A 443 -37.33 -13.13 4.36
N GLU A 444 -36.46 -13.96 3.81
CA GLU A 444 -36.54 -15.41 3.96
C GLU A 444 -35.15 -16.00 4.17
N PRO A 445 -34.94 -16.86 5.20
CA PRO A 445 -33.68 -17.58 5.36
C PRO A 445 -33.36 -18.41 4.12
N TRP A 446 -32.13 -18.30 3.63
CA TRP A 446 -31.62 -19.02 2.48
C TRP A 446 -30.44 -19.91 2.88
N LEU A 447 -30.72 -20.80 3.83
CA LEU A 447 -29.71 -21.63 4.51
C LEU A 447 -29.34 -22.88 3.68
N TRP A 448 -28.10 -23.35 3.83
CA TRP A 448 -27.65 -24.62 3.25
C TRP A 448 -26.66 -25.36 4.16
N ASP A 449 -26.70 -26.69 4.11
CA ASP A 449 -25.81 -27.56 4.90
C ASP A 449 -24.55 -27.96 4.12
N VAL A 450 -24.72 -28.50 2.91
CA VAL A 450 -23.61 -29.13 2.15
C VAL A 450 -23.42 -28.49 0.77
N ILE A 451 -24.48 -28.25 0.01
CA ILE A 451 -24.41 -27.73 -1.36
C ILE A 451 -24.92 -26.28 -1.34
N PRO A 452 -24.06 -25.28 -1.61
CA PRO A 452 -24.50 -23.90 -1.68
C PRO A 452 -25.48 -23.68 -2.85
N PRO A 453 -26.50 -22.82 -2.68
CA PRO A 453 -27.57 -22.62 -3.66
C PRO A 453 -27.07 -21.88 -4.90
N PHE A 454 -27.77 -22.09 -6.01
CA PHE A 454 -27.53 -21.39 -7.28
C PHE A 454 -28.52 -20.25 -7.48
N ALA A 455 -28.01 -19.16 -8.06
CA ALA A 455 -28.77 -17.96 -8.35
C ALA A 455 -28.46 -17.45 -9.76
N GLY A 456 -29.48 -16.93 -10.45
CA GLY A 456 -29.31 -16.22 -11.71
C GLY A 456 -29.32 -14.70 -11.53
N VAL A 457 -28.59 -13.98 -12.39
CA VAL A 457 -28.65 -12.52 -12.50
C VAL A 457 -28.82 -12.15 -13.97
N SER A 458 -29.90 -11.48 -14.31
CA SER A 458 -30.23 -11.06 -15.69
C SER A 458 -30.07 -9.55 -15.88
N SER A 459 -29.55 -9.13 -17.04
CA SER A 459 -29.66 -7.74 -17.49
C SER A 459 -29.81 -7.66 -19.01
N PHE A 460 -30.82 -6.94 -19.48
CA PHE A 460 -31.19 -6.85 -20.89
C PHE A 460 -31.08 -5.39 -21.36
N GLY A 461 -30.18 -5.13 -22.29
CA GLY A 461 -29.97 -3.80 -22.87
C GLY A 461 -31.12 -3.43 -23.80
N PHE A 462 -31.53 -2.15 -23.80
CA PHE A 462 -32.62 -1.70 -24.69
C PHE A 462 -32.28 -1.82 -26.18
N GLY A 463 -31.00 -1.98 -26.55
CA GLY A 463 -30.55 -2.30 -27.92
C GLY A 463 -30.60 -3.79 -28.26
N GLY A 464 -31.11 -4.63 -27.36
CA GLY A 464 -31.31 -6.07 -27.54
C GLY A 464 -30.16 -6.96 -27.09
N THR A 465 -29.07 -6.43 -26.52
CA THR A 465 -28.00 -7.27 -25.97
C THR A 465 -28.42 -7.81 -24.61
N ASN A 466 -28.43 -9.14 -24.44
CA ASN A 466 -28.82 -9.78 -23.18
C ASN A 466 -27.61 -10.39 -22.50
N ALA A 467 -27.57 -10.32 -21.17
CA ALA A 467 -26.57 -11.00 -20.36
C ALA A 467 -27.23 -11.75 -19.19
N HIS A 468 -26.71 -12.95 -18.89
CA HIS A 468 -27.08 -13.72 -17.71
C HIS A 468 -25.84 -14.30 -17.02
N VAL A 469 -25.77 -14.19 -15.70
CA VAL A 469 -24.68 -14.72 -14.86
C VAL A 469 -25.24 -15.68 -13.81
N VAL A 470 -24.57 -16.83 -13.64
CA VAL A 470 -24.91 -17.84 -12.64
C VAL A 470 -23.95 -17.74 -11.47
N LEU A 471 -24.50 -17.47 -10.28
CA LEU A 471 -23.78 -17.42 -9.01
C LEU A 471 -24.06 -18.66 -8.16
N GLN A 472 -23.11 -18.97 -7.29
CA GLN A 472 -23.22 -19.98 -6.24
C GLN A 472 -22.70 -19.41 -4.91
N GLY A 473 -23.28 -19.83 -3.78
CA GLY A 473 -22.72 -19.52 -2.46
C GLY A 473 -21.28 -20.00 -2.29
N ALA A 474 -20.49 -19.25 -1.51
CA ALA A 474 -19.08 -19.59 -1.28
C ALA A 474 -18.94 -20.90 -0.48
N PRO A 475 -17.86 -21.69 -0.68
CA PRO A 475 -17.55 -22.82 0.18
C PRO A 475 -17.40 -22.36 1.64
N ASP A 476 -18.07 -23.04 2.58
CA ASP A 476 -18.00 -22.68 4.00
C ASP A 476 -16.65 -23.12 4.60
N LEU A 477 -15.67 -22.22 4.58
CA LEU A 477 -14.38 -22.41 5.22
C LEU A 477 -14.44 -22.22 6.76
N THR A 478 -15.57 -21.77 7.30
CA THR A 478 -15.69 -21.31 8.68
C THR A 478 -16.11 -22.42 9.64
N LYS A 479 -16.98 -23.35 9.20
CA LYS A 479 -17.43 -24.51 10.01
C LYS A 479 -16.34 -25.53 10.33
N ALA A 480 -15.25 -25.60 9.57
CA ALA A 480 -14.18 -26.58 9.81
C ALA A 480 -13.19 -26.20 10.91
N THR A 481 -13.20 -24.95 11.39
CA THR A 481 -12.24 -24.47 12.40
C THR A 481 -12.89 -23.96 13.68
N SER A 482 -14.21 -24.05 13.83
CA SER A 482 -14.90 -23.57 15.03
C SER A 482 -14.80 -24.53 16.23
N ASN A 483 -14.48 -25.81 16.00
CA ASN A 483 -14.45 -26.82 17.07
C ASN A 483 -13.09 -26.93 17.82
N ASP A 484 -12.02 -26.30 17.32
CA ASP A 484 -10.66 -26.33 17.92
C ASP A 484 -10.11 -24.94 18.26
N ARG A 485 -10.90 -23.87 18.12
CA ARG A 485 -10.49 -22.52 18.55
C ARG A 485 -10.73 -22.39 20.04
N ASP A 486 -9.76 -22.80 20.85
CA ASP A 486 -9.72 -22.43 22.27
C ASP A 486 -9.70 -20.90 22.39
N GLN A 487 -10.89 -20.31 22.56
CA GLN A 487 -11.08 -18.86 22.75
C GLN A 487 -10.27 -18.35 23.96
N ASN A 488 -9.98 -19.22 24.93
CA ASN A 488 -9.26 -18.88 26.15
C ASN A 488 -7.74 -18.63 25.94
N ASP A 489 -7.13 -19.13 24.86
CA ASP A 489 -5.68 -19.01 24.63
C ASP A 489 -5.32 -17.79 23.73
N GLN A 490 -6.30 -17.21 23.02
CA GLN A 490 -6.09 -16.02 22.17
C GLN A 490 -6.14 -14.69 22.92
N ASP A 491 -6.92 -14.59 24.01
CA ASP A 491 -7.05 -13.36 24.81
C ASP A 491 -5.81 -13.04 25.68
N GLN A 492 -4.83 -13.95 25.76
CA GLN A 492 -3.60 -13.74 26.55
C GLN A 492 -2.41 -13.24 25.73
N ASN A 493 -2.42 -13.44 24.41
CA ASN A 493 -1.31 -13.12 23.52
C ASN A 493 -1.35 -11.68 23.01
N TYR A 494 -0.18 -11.09 22.78
CA TYR A 494 -0.08 -9.75 22.23
C TYR A 494 -0.23 -9.76 20.70
N HIS A 495 -1.08 -8.89 20.18
CA HIS A 495 -1.27 -8.62 18.76
C HIS A 495 -0.76 -7.24 18.40
N LEU A 496 -0.11 -7.14 17.24
CA LEU A 496 0.30 -5.87 16.65
C LEU A 496 -0.75 -5.40 15.66
N PHE A 497 -1.44 -4.31 15.99
CA PHE A 497 -2.39 -3.62 15.12
C PHE A 497 -1.71 -2.43 14.46
N THR A 498 -1.92 -2.24 13.15
CA THR A 498 -1.38 -1.08 12.42
C THR A 498 -2.46 -0.34 11.63
N LEU A 499 -2.29 0.97 11.51
CA LEU A 499 -3.06 1.82 10.59
C LEU A 499 -2.11 2.77 9.89
N SER A 500 -2.49 3.19 8.68
CA SER A 500 -1.79 4.27 8.02
C SER A 500 -2.68 5.10 7.13
N ALA A 501 -2.28 6.35 6.86
CA ALA A 501 -2.94 7.22 5.90
C ALA A 501 -1.95 8.19 5.24
N LYS A 502 -2.39 8.88 4.17
CA LYS A 502 -1.58 9.91 3.50
C LYS A 502 -1.55 11.24 4.25
N THR A 503 -2.52 11.47 5.14
CA THR A 503 -2.62 12.69 5.97
C THR A 503 -2.95 12.33 7.42
N ALA A 504 -2.66 13.24 8.35
CA ALA A 504 -2.96 13.04 9.78
C ALA A 504 -4.47 12.94 10.05
N THR A 505 -5.26 13.78 9.36
CA THR A 505 -6.72 13.85 9.43
C THR A 505 -7.38 12.58 8.87
N ALA A 506 -6.85 12.02 7.78
CA ALA A 506 -7.28 10.71 7.29
C ALA A 506 -6.97 9.60 8.30
N LEU A 507 -5.79 9.60 8.96
CA LEU A 507 -5.46 8.61 9.98
C LEU A 507 -6.40 8.68 11.19
N GLN A 508 -6.72 9.89 11.67
CA GLN A 508 -7.71 10.10 12.74
C GLN A 508 -9.10 9.60 12.35
N THR A 509 -9.55 9.93 11.14
CA THR A 509 -10.86 9.50 10.63
C THR A 509 -10.92 7.98 10.49
N LEU A 510 -9.84 7.35 10.03
CA LEU A 510 -9.75 5.90 9.95
C LEU A 510 -9.81 5.27 11.35
N GLY A 511 -9.08 5.80 12.32
CA GLY A 511 -9.15 5.37 13.72
C GLY A 511 -10.59 5.38 14.27
N LYS A 512 -11.34 6.47 14.02
CA LYS A 512 -12.76 6.58 14.41
C LYS A 512 -13.65 5.52 13.75
N ARG A 513 -13.45 5.25 12.46
CA ARG A 513 -14.19 4.17 11.76
C ARG A 513 -13.92 2.79 12.36
N TYR A 514 -12.70 2.53 12.84
CA TYR A 514 -12.38 1.29 13.54
C TYR A 514 -13.04 1.20 14.92
N ILE A 515 -13.10 2.30 15.67
CA ILE A 515 -13.84 2.38 16.93
C ILE A 515 -15.32 2.03 16.71
N ASP A 516 -15.96 2.62 15.70
CA ASP A 516 -17.36 2.35 15.35
C ASP A 516 -17.59 0.90 14.91
N LEU A 517 -16.63 0.31 14.18
CA LEU A 517 -16.70 -1.09 13.79
C LEU A 517 -16.67 -2.01 15.01
N ILE A 518 -15.71 -1.81 15.91
CA ILE A 518 -15.54 -2.65 17.11
C ILE A 518 -16.81 -2.58 17.98
N ALA A 519 -17.39 -1.37 18.13
CA ALA A 519 -18.62 -1.19 18.88
C ALA A 519 -19.85 -1.87 18.23
N SER A 520 -19.95 -1.85 16.89
CA SER A 520 -21.12 -2.36 16.16
C SER A 520 -21.09 -3.86 15.88
N GLU A 521 -19.92 -4.52 15.92
CA GLU A 521 -19.76 -5.93 15.57
C GLU A 521 -18.75 -6.66 16.49
N PRO A 522 -19.13 -6.95 17.75
CA PRO A 522 -18.22 -7.51 18.77
C PRO A 522 -17.80 -8.97 18.52
N SER A 523 -18.37 -9.63 17.51
CA SER A 523 -18.04 -11.02 17.16
C SER A 523 -16.76 -11.18 16.33
N ARG A 524 -16.15 -10.07 15.86
CA ARG A 524 -14.86 -10.12 15.16
C ARG A 524 -13.74 -10.37 16.16
N THR A 525 -12.85 -11.31 15.84
CA THR A 525 -11.68 -11.58 16.67
C THR A 525 -10.61 -10.51 16.45
N LEU A 526 -9.82 -10.23 17.48
CA LEU A 526 -8.67 -9.33 17.38
C LEU A 526 -7.65 -9.81 16.32
N ALA A 527 -7.46 -11.13 16.22
CA ALA A 527 -6.58 -11.74 15.23
C ALA A 527 -6.99 -11.42 13.79
N ASP A 528 -8.29 -11.52 13.46
CA ASP A 528 -8.83 -11.21 12.14
C ASP A 528 -8.63 -9.71 11.81
N ILE A 529 -8.83 -8.82 12.79
CA ILE A 529 -8.64 -7.37 12.65
C ILE A 529 -7.18 -7.05 12.35
N CYS A 530 -6.25 -7.50 13.19
CA CYS A 530 -4.81 -7.23 13.02
C CYS A 530 -4.26 -7.84 11.74
N LEU A 531 -4.64 -9.08 11.40
CA LEU A 531 -4.24 -9.71 10.15
C LEU A 531 -4.66 -8.86 8.96
N THR A 532 -5.92 -8.45 8.91
CA THR A 532 -6.45 -7.70 7.77
C THR A 532 -5.84 -6.31 7.69
N SER A 533 -5.67 -5.60 8.82
CA SER A 533 -5.07 -4.27 8.84
C SER A 533 -3.59 -4.29 8.40
N ASN A 534 -2.86 -5.35 8.74
CA ASN A 534 -1.44 -5.49 8.45
C ASN A 534 -1.18 -6.04 7.04
N LYS A 535 -1.84 -7.15 6.67
CA LYS A 535 -1.61 -7.82 5.38
C LYS A 535 -2.42 -7.20 4.24
N GLY A 536 -3.64 -6.76 4.52
CA GLY A 536 -4.65 -6.42 3.51
C GLY A 536 -4.79 -4.93 3.21
N ARG A 537 -3.85 -4.07 3.65
CA ARG A 537 -3.91 -2.62 3.45
C ARG A 537 -2.58 -2.05 2.97
N SER A 538 -2.65 -0.91 2.27
CA SER A 538 -1.47 -0.10 1.95
C SER A 538 -0.89 0.53 3.22
N HIS A 539 0.44 0.66 3.27
CA HIS A 539 1.15 1.33 4.38
C HIS A 539 1.73 2.68 3.96
N PHE A 540 1.01 3.74 4.27
CA PHE A 540 1.34 5.14 3.95
C PHE A 540 2.30 5.78 4.99
N ASN A 541 2.52 7.08 4.88
CA ASN A 541 3.55 7.82 5.63
C ASN A 541 3.13 8.25 7.04
N TYR A 542 1.83 8.40 7.31
CA TYR A 542 1.35 8.53 8.69
C TYR A 542 1.03 7.14 9.20
N ARG A 543 1.79 6.65 10.19
CA ARG A 543 1.73 5.26 10.64
C ARG A 543 1.45 5.15 12.13
N LEU A 544 0.42 4.39 12.47
CA LEU A 544 0.10 4.01 13.83
C LEU A 544 0.39 2.52 14.03
N ALA A 545 0.97 2.16 15.16
CA ALA A 545 1.15 0.78 15.59
C ALA A 545 0.84 0.64 17.08
N LEU A 546 -0.07 -0.27 17.41
CA LEU A 546 -0.58 -0.52 18.76
C LEU A 546 -0.39 -1.97 19.14
N LEU A 547 0.12 -2.19 20.35
CA LEU A 547 0.22 -3.51 20.95
C LEU A 547 -0.98 -3.73 21.88
N VAL A 548 -1.78 -4.75 21.57
CA VAL A 548 -3.07 -5.00 22.22
C VAL A 548 -3.29 -6.48 22.47
N LYS A 549 -4.06 -6.83 23.51
CA LYS A 549 -4.47 -8.20 23.85
C LYS A 549 -5.96 -8.47 23.62
N SER A 550 -6.76 -7.41 23.54
CA SER A 550 -8.21 -7.53 23.31
C SER A 550 -8.72 -6.40 22.42
N THR A 551 -9.91 -6.61 21.84
CA THR A 551 -10.64 -5.59 21.08
C THR A 551 -10.98 -4.36 21.93
N ASP A 552 -11.27 -4.55 23.22
CA ASP A 552 -11.55 -3.46 24.15
C ASP A 552 -10.31 -2.60 24.37
N GLN A 553 -9.14 -3.22 24.56
CA GLN A 553 -7.89 -2.49 24.70
C GLN A 553 -7.56 -1.71 23.42
N LEU A 554 -7.81 -2.30 22.25
CA LEU A 554 -7.66 -1.63 20.96
C LEU A 554 -8.56 -0.41 20.85
N GLN A 555 -9.85 -0.55 21.18
CA GLN A 555 -10.81 0.54 21.17
C GLN A 555 -10.36 1.68 22.09
N GLN A 556 -10.00 1.38 23.34
CA GLN A 556 -9.54 2.39 24.32
C GLN A 556 -8.30 3.15 23.85
N GLN A 557 -7.30 2.44 23.32
CA GLN A 557 -6.08 3.08 22.81
C GLN A 557 -6.38 3.95 21.58
N LEU A 558 -7.23 3.48 20.65
CA LEU A 558 -7.66 4.26 19.50
C LEU A 558 -8.43 5.52 19.92
N THR A 559 -9.39 5.42 20.84
CA THR A 559 -10.16 6.57 21.35
C THR A 559 -9.21 7.66 21.85
N LYS A 560 -8.30 7.30 22.77
CA LYS A 560 -7.31 8.23 23.33
C LYS A 560 -6.45 8.92 22.26
N LEU A 561 -6.08 8.19 21.21
CA LEU A 561 -5.23 8.71 20.14
C LEU A 561 -6.00 9.57 19.13
N THR A 562 -7.24 9.22 18.83
CA THR A 562 -8.10 10.00 17.92
C THR A 562 -8.60 11.31 18.51
N GLU A 563 -8.51 11.48 19.83
CA GLU A 563 -8.79 12.72 20.56
C GLU A 563 -7.56 13.63 20.70
N SER A 564 -6.36 13.12 20.41
CA SER A 564 -5.10 13.90 20.44
C SER A 564 -4.96 14.78 19.20
N GLU A 565 -4.44 16.01 19.37
CA GLU A 565 -4.08 16.90 18.25
C GLU A 565 -3.01 16.26 17.34
N THR A 566 -2.13 15.43 17.90
CA THR A 566 -1.09 14.70 17.17
C THR A 566 -1.28 13.19 17.36
N ILE A 567 -1.75 12.49 16.32
CA ILE A 567 -2.00 11.03 16.36
C ILE A 567 -0.75 10.21 15.98
N SER A 568 0.08 10.76 15.10
CA SER A 568 1.34 10.20 14.60
C SER A 568 2.13 11.31 13.90
N GLU A 569 3.44 11.22 13.95
CA GLU A 569 4.32 12.02 13.09
C GLU A 569 4.31 11.45 11.67
N LYS A 570 4.56 12.33 10.69
CA LYS A 570 4.69 11.97 9.27
C LYS A 570 6.10 11.42 9.03
N ILE A 571 6.22 10.27 8.39
CA ILE A 571 7.50 9.80 7.84
C ILE A 571 7.89 10.70 6.66
N ALA A 572 9.14 11.17 6.61
CA ALA A 572 9.61 12.11 5.59
C ALA A 572 9.34 11.61 4.15
N GLU A 573 8.80 12.49 3.29
CA GLU A 573 8.33 12.16 1.92
C GLU A 573 9.44 11.81 0.93
N ASN A 574 10.71 12.13 1.23
CA ASN A 574 11.81 12.14 0.25
C ASN A 574 12.74 10.91 0.32
N SER A 575 12.41 9.84 1.03
CA SER A 575 13.17 8.58 0.91
C SER A 575 12.38 7.58 0.05
N PRO A 576 12.71 7.42 -1.25
CA PRO A 576 12.13 6.37 -2.09
C PRO A 576 12.51 4.96 -1.63
N THR A 577 13.44 4.84 -0.68
CA THR A 577 13.91 3.59 -0.09
C THR A 577 13.46 3.47 1.38
N PRO A 578 13.21 2.24 1.87
CA PRO A 578 13.05 2.01 3.30
C PRO A 578 14.23 2.58 4.11
N PRO A 579 14.04 2.94 5.39
CA PRO A 579 15.15 3.39 6.22
C PRO A 579 16.21 2.29 6.31
N GLU A 580 17.47 2.69 6.29
CA GLU A 580 18.59 1.77 6.47
C GLU A 580 18.68 1.36 7.94
N ILE A 581 18.72 0.05 8.17
CA ILE A 581 18.69 -0.55 9.51
C ILE A 581 20.06 -1.12 9.81
N VAL A 582 20.59 -0.80 10.99
CA VAL A 582 21.85 -1.36 11.48
C VAL A 582 21.54 -2.43 12.53
N PHE A 583 22.12 -3.62 12.38
CA PHE A 583 22.07 -4.63 13.45
C PHE A 583 23.32 -4.54 14.33
N LEU A 584 23.10 -4.41 15.63
CA LEU A 584 24.13 -4.36 16.67
C LEU A 584 24.12 -5.67 17.46
N PHE A 585 25.19 -6.45 17.36
CA PHE A 585 25.33 -7.75 18.02
C PHE A 585 26.05 -7.61 19.36
N THR A 586 25.43 -8.08 20.44
CA THR A 586 25.85 -7.75 21.81
C THR A 586 27.13 -8.49 22.21
N GLY A 587 27.87 -7.90 23.16
CA GLY A 587 29.07 -8.51 23.74
C GLY A 587 28.78 -9.47 24.91
N GLN A 588 29.85 -10.10 25.41
CA GLN A 588 29.81 -10.91 26.63
C GLN A 588 29.45 -10.06 27.86
N GLY A 589 28.71 -10.63 28.81
CA GLY A 589 28.16 -9.94 29.98
C GLY A 589 26.68 -9.54 29.84
N SER A 590 26.06 -9.87 28.71
CA SER A 590 24.64 -9.64 28.43
C SER A 590 23.76 -10.87 28.73
N GLN A 591 24.37 -12.05 28.92
CA GLN A 591 23.67 -13.30 29.14
C GLN A 591 22.90 -13.34 30.47
N TYR A 592 21.77 -14.04 30.46
CA TYR A 592 21.04 -14.42 31.66
C TYR A 592 20.30 -15.73 31.41
N SER A 593 20.03 -16.47 32.48
CA SER A 593 19.30 -17.74 32.40
C SER A 593 17.90 -17.56 31.82
N GLY A 594 17.50 -18.42 30.89
CA GLY A 594 16.20 -18.33 30.22
C GLY A 594 16.09 -17.26 29.13
N MET A 595 17.19 -16.62 28.71
CA MET A 595 17.15 -15.64 27.61
C MET A 595 16.57 -16.23 26.32
N GLY A 596 15.55 -15.57 25.75
CA GLY A 596 14.88 -16.01 24.52
C GLY A 596 14.01 -17.26 24.67
N ARG A 597 13.77 -17.77 25.89
CA ARG A 597 12.98 -18.98 26.14
C ARG A 597 11.58 -18.89 25.54
N GLN A 598 10.89 -17.77 25.73
CA GLN A 598 9.53 -17.63 25.22
C GLN A 598 9.53 -17.68 23.69
N LEU A 599 10.55 -17.13 23.03
CA LEU A 599 10.69 -17.24 21.57
C LEU A 599 10.96 -18.68 21.15
N TYR A 600 11.81 -19.41 21.86
CA TYR A 600 12.01 -20.84 21.61
C TYR A 600 10.67 -21.60 21.67
N GLU A 601 9.85 -21.33 22.69
CA GLU A 601 8.56 -21.98 22.90
C GLU A 601 7.46 -21.53 21.92
N THR A 602 7.55 -20.34 21.31
CA THR A 602 6.42 -19.76 20.54
C THR A 602 6.72 -19.39 19.08
N GLN A 603 8.00 -19.28 18.69
CA GLN A 603 8.41 -18.84 17.34
C GLN A 603 9.13 -19.97 16.60
N PRO A 604 8.48 -20.60 15.59
CA PRO A 604 9.05 -21.75 14.88
C PRO A 604 10.41 -21.49 14.23
N ILE A 605 10.59 -20.31 13.63
CA ILE A 605 11.85 -19.93 12.96
C ILE A 605 12.98 -19.81 13.97
N PHE A 606 12.74 -19.08 15.07
CA PHE A 606 13.71 -18.94 16.14
C PHE A 606 14.10 -20.29 16.73
N ARG A 607 13.10 -21.16 17.00
CA ARG A 607 13.33 -22.51 17.52
C ARG A 607 14.19 -23.34 16.56
N ALA A 608 13.81 -23.42 15.29
CA ALA A 608 14.52 -24.22 14.30
C ALA A 608 15.96 -23.75 14.11
N THR A 609 16.19 -22.43 14.11
CA THR A 609 17.55 -21.87 14.05
C THR A 609 18.36 -22.20 15.31
N LEU A 610 17.77 -22.07 16.50
CA LEU A 610 18.48 -22.36 17.75
C LEU A 610 18.78 -23.85 17.91
N ASP A 611 17.85 -24.73 17.49
CA ASP A 611 18.05 -26.18 17.46
C ASP A 611 19.21 -26.55 16.52
N GLN A 612 19.26 -25.94 15.33
CA GLN A 612 20.37 -26.13 14.38
C GLN A 612 21.71 -25.69 14.99
N CYS A 613 21.75 -24.53 15.67
CA CYS A 613 22.96 -24.08 16.36
C CYS A 613 23.37 -25.06 17.48
N ALA A 614 22.41 -25.58 18.25
CA ALA A 614 22.67 -26.53 19.32
C ALA A 614 23.20 -27.88 18.80
N GLU A 615 22.67 -28.37 17.66
CA GLU A 615 23.14 -29.57 16.98
C GLU A 615 24.61 -29.43 16.56
N ILE A 616 24.97 -28.31 15.92
CA ILE A 616 26.36 -28.03 15.51
C ILE A 616 27.29 -27.94 16.73
N LEU A 617 26.85 -27.28 17.80
CA LEU A 617 27.66 -27.09 19.00
C LEU A 617 27.83 -28.34 19.86
N GLN A 618 27.02 -29.38 19.62
CA GLN A 618 27.06 -30.62 20.40
C GLN A 618 28.46 -31.28 20.39
N THR A 619 29.23 -31.12 19.32
CA THR A 619 30.59 -31.67 19.20
C THR A 619 31.66 -30.83 19.89
N TYR A 620 31.33 -29.60 20.31
CA TYR A 620 32.29 -28.63 20.85
C TYR A 620 32.05 -28.28 22.33
N LEU A 621 30.87 -28.60 22.88
CA LEU A 621 30.50 -28.36 24.26
C LEU A 621 30.38 -29.67 25.04
N GLU A 622 30.79 -29.68 26.31
CA GLU A 622 30.66 -30.88 27.17
C GLU A 622 29.20 -31.15 27.57
N GLN A 623 28.39 -30.09 27.66
CA GLN A 623 26.95 -30.16 27.93
C GLN A 623 26.16 -29.60 26.74
N PRO A 624 24.98 -30.17 26.42
CA PRO A 624 24.13 -29.63 25.35
C PRO A 624 23.78 -28.16 25.60
N LEU A 625 23.85 -27.34 24.55
CA LEU A 625 23.62 -25.89 24.68
C LEU A 625 22.23 -25.58 25.28
N LEU A 626 21.18 -26.29 24.84
CA LEU A 626 19.80 -26.06 25.28
C LEU A 626 19.62 -26.34 26.78
N ASP A 627 20.32 -27.33 27.33
CA ASP A 627 20.31 -27.61 28.77
C ASP A 627 20.90 -26.44 29.57
N VAL A 628 21.90 -25.74 29.02
CA VAL A 628 22.57 -24.62 29.67
C VAL A 628 21.76 -23.33 29.54
N LEU A 629 21.12 -23.11 28.39
CA LEU A 629 20.23 -21.96 28.16
C LEU A 629 18.91 -22.08 28.94
N TYR A 630 18.35 -23.28 28.98
CA TYR A 630 17.01 -23.58 29.49
C TYR A 630 17.03 -24.75 30.49
N PRO A 631 17.78 -24.64 31.61
CA PRO A 631 17.92 -25.74 32.56
C PRO A 631 16.57 -26.18 33.12
N GLU A 632 15.61 -25.28 33.31
CA GLU A 632 14.27 -25.62 33.81
C GLU A 632 13.40 -26.43 32.84
N ILE A 633 13.72 -26.44 31.55
CA ILE A 633 12.98 -27.23 30.54
C ILE A 633 13.54 -28.65 30.48
N PHE A 634 14.87 -28.78 30.64
CA PHE A 634 15.60 -30.00 30.33
C PHE A 634 16.24 -30.69 31.55
N ARG A 635 16.26 -30.04 32.73
CA ARG A 635 16.88 -30.55 33.98
C ARG A 635 16.07 -30.18 35.24
N ASP A 636 16.23 -30.99 36.29
CA ASP A 636 15.57 -30.79 37.60
C ASP A 636 16.28 -29.78 38.55
N ASN A 637 17.39 -29.16 38.14
CA ASN A 637 18.20 -28.30 39.03
C ASN A 637 18.66 -27.00 38.34
N SER A 638 18.44 -25.86 39.00
CA SER A 638 18.52 -24.49 38.43
C SER A 638 19.85 -23.78 38.71
N ASP A 639 21.00 -24.47 38.65
CA ASP A 639 22.29 -23.79 38.84
C ASP A 639 22.73 -23.07 37.56
N ASN A 640 22.77 -21.73 37.63
CA ASN A 640 23.14 -20.84 36.53
C ASN A 640 24.67 -20.63 36.40
N SER A 641 25.48 -21.33 37.21
CA SER A 641 26.93 -21.18 37.23
C SER A 641 27.60 -21.52 35.89
N THR A 642 27.07 -22.50 35.14
CA THR A 642 27.64 -22.96 33.86
C THR A 642 27.54 -21.91 32.74
N LEU A 643 26.41 -21.20 32.61
CA LEU A 643 26.22 -20.19 31.56
C LEU A 643 27.21 -19.02 31.67
N ASN A 644 27.73 -18.75 32.87
CA ASN A 644 28.71 -17.69 33.13
C ASN A 644 30.17 -18.12 32.89
N GLN A 645 30.41 -19.39 32.56
CA GLN A 645 31.72 -19.85 32.11
C GLN A 645 31.90 -19.44 30.65
N THR A 646 33.06 -18.86 30.31
CA THR A 646 33.35 -18.32 28.97
C THR A 646 33.10 -19.35 27.88
N ALA A 647 33.46 -20.61 28.12
CA ALA A 647 33.25 -21.76 27.23
C ALA A 647 31.78 -21.94 26.79
N TYR A 648 30.82 -21.59 27.64
CA TYR A 648 29.38 -21.63 27.32
C TYR A 648 28.82 -20.26 26.97
N THR A 649 29.29 -19.18 27.60
CA THR A 649 28.75 -17.83 27.38
C THR A 649 28.86 -17.40 25.92
N GLN A 650 30.03 -17.55 25.28
CA GLN A 650 30.21 -17.03 23.92
C GLN A 650 29.41 -17.82 22.87
N PRO A 651 29.41 -19.17 22.86
CA PRO A 651 28.57 -19.93 21.94
C PRO A 651 27.07 -19.73 22.18
N ALA A 652 26.65 -19.58 23.43
CA ALA A 652 25.26 -19.31 23.78
C ALA A 652 24.77 -17.94 23.28
N LEU A 653 25.58 -16.89 23.44
CA LEU A 653 25.29 -15.58 22.87
C LEU A 653 25.25 -15.63 21.35
N PHE A 654 26.23 -16.27 20.71
CA PHE A 654 26.23 -16.42 19.25
C PHE A 654 24.95 -17.08 18.75
N ALA A 655 24.59 -18.24 19.32
CA ALA A 655 23.43 -19.01 18.87
C ALA A 655 22.12 -18.23 19.07
N LEU A 656 21.98 -17.53 20.20
CA LEU A 656 20.82 -16.68 20.47
C LEU A 656 20.73 -15.50 19.50
N GLU A 657 21.82 -14.75 19.34
CA GLU A 657 21.87 -13.56 18.50
C GLU A 657 21.66 -13.89 17.02
N TYR A 658 22.24 -14.99 16.54
CA TYR A 658 21.97 -15.48 15.19
C TYR A 658 20.50 -15.86 15.01
N SER A 659 19.89 -16.54 15.99
CA SER A 659 18.47 -16.90 15.96
C SER A 659 17.55 -15.68 15.98
N LEU A 660 17.90 -14.62 16.74
CA LEU A 660 17.19 -13.34 16.73
C LEU A 660 17.32 -12.63 15.39
N ALA A 661 18.52 -12.62 14.78
CA ALA A 661 18.73 -12.03 13.45
C ALA A 661 17.85 -12.73 12.41
N GLN A 662 17.80 -14.07 12.41
CA GLN A 662 16.95 -14.82 11.49
C GLN A 662 15.46 -14.56 11.71
N LEU A 663 15.03 -14.40 12.97
CA LEU A 663 13.65 -14.01 13.27
C LEU A 663 13.31 -12.62 12.69
N TRP A 664 14.17 -11.61 12.88
CA TRP A 664 13.97 -10.28 12.30
C TRP A 664 13.88 -10.31 10.78
N ARG A 665 14.82 -11.00 10.13
CA ARG A 665 14.86 -11.17 8.67
C ARG A 665 13.64 -11.92 8.14
N SER A 666 13.12 -12.88 8.91
CA SER A 666 11.88 -13.57 8.56
C SER A 666 10.66 -12.64 8.48
N TRP A 667 10.67 -11.53 9.24
CA TRP A 667 9.65 -10.47 9.17
C TRP A 667 9.99 -9.38 8.15
N GLY A 668 11.00 -9.59 7.30
CA GLY A 668 11.44 -8.64 6.27
C GLY A 668 12.35 -7.52 6.78
N ILE A 669 12.78 -7.58 8.05
CA ILE A 669 13.72 -6.60 8.62
C ILE A 669 15.14 -7.04 8.27
N GLU A 670 15.66 -6.51 7.17
CA GLU A 670 17.03 -6.76 6.70
C GLU A 670 17.97 -5.63 7.13
N PRO A 671 19.17 -5.93 7.65
CA PRO A 671 20.17 -4.92 7.93
C PRO A 671 20.91 -4.48 6.66
N THR A 672 21.19 -3.17 6.55
CA THR A 672 22.11 -2.62 5.55
C THR A 672 23.56 -2.74 6.02
N VAL A 673 23.76 -2.59 7.33
CA VAL A 673 25.08 -2.67 8.00
C VAL A 673 24.94 -3.50 9.27
N VAL A 674 25.98 -4.25 9.59
CA VAL A 674 26.12 -4.97 10.86
C VAL A 674 27.34 -4.50 11.63
N MET A 675 27.24 -4.53 12.95
CA MET A 675 28.35 -4.27 13.87
C MET A 675 28.15 -5.17 15.08
N GLY A 676 29.22 -5.67 15.69
CA GLY A 676 29.09 -6.45 16.92
C GLY A 676 30.19 -6.14 17.92
N HIS A 677 29.90 -6.18 19.22
CA HIS A 677 30.91 -5.88 20.24
C HIS A 677 31.67 -7.14 20.64
N SER A 678 32.95 -7.22 20.29
CA SER A 678 33.80 -8.40 20.52
C SER A 678 33.16 -9.70 20.01
N VAL A 679 32.61 -10.54 20.90
CA VAL A 679 31.93 -11.80 20.52
C VAL A 679 30.82 -11.55 19.48
N GLY A 680 30.11 -10.43 19.57
CA GLY A 680 29.06 -10.08 18.61
C GLY A 680 29.56 -9.91 17.17
N GLU A 681 30.84 -9.57 16.96
CA GLU A 681 31.38 -9.40 15.59
C GLU A 681 31.48 -10.73 14.84
N TYR A 682 31.64 -11.85 15.55
CA TYR A 682 31.56 -13.17 14.93
C TYR A 682 30.14 -13.46 14.41
N VAL A 683 29.11 -13.04 15.15
CA VAL A 683 27.71 -13.15 14.72
C VAL A 683 27.46 -12.21 13.55
N ALA A 684 27.90 -10.96 13.64
CA ALA A 684 27.79 -9.96 12.59
C ALA A 684 28.42 -10.47 11.27
N ALA A 685 29.65 -10.98 11.34
CA ALA A 685 30.35 -11.56 10.20
C ALA A 685 29.64 -12.79 9.62
N THR A 686 29.07 -13.65 10.46
CA THR A 686 28.27 -14.80 10.00
C THR A 686 26.97 -14.36 9.32
N VAL A 687 26.28 -13.38 9.87
CA VAL A 687 25.05 -12.79 9.28
C VAL A 687 25.36 -12.11 7.95
N ALA A 688 26.49 -11.42 7.85
CA ALA A 688 27.01 -10.82 6.63
C ALA A 688 27.58 -11.85 5.63
N GLY A 689 27.67 -13.13 5.99
CA GLY A 689 28.09 -14.21 5.10
C GLY A 689 29.60 -14.44 5.01
N VAL A 690 30.41 -13.84 5.88
CA VAL A 690 31.87 -14.09 5.95
C VAL A 690 32.16 -15.53 6.36
N PHE A 691 31.39 -16.03 7.33
CA PHE A 691 31.41 -17.42 7.77
C PHE A 691 30.13 -18.13 7.34
N SER A 692 30.23 -19.45 7.12
CA SER A 692 29.04 -20.31 7.24
C SER A 692 28.57 -20.35 8.70
N LEU A 693 27.31 -20.72 8.97
CA LEU A 693 26.82 -20.90 10.34
C LEU A 693 27.67 -21.91 11.12
N GLU A 694 28.02 -23.02 10.47
CA GLU A 694 28.83 -24.09 11.07
C GLU A 694 30.23 -23.60 11.44
N ASP A 695 30.90 -22.88 10.52
CA ASP A 695 32.23 -22.33 10.77
C ASP A 695 32.23 -21.25 11.85
N GLY A 696 31.24 -20.36 11.84
CA GLY A 696 31.08 -19.32 12.86
C GLY A 696 30.91 -19.91 14.26
N LEU A 697 30.07 -20.96 14.39
CA LEU A 697 29.86 -21.69 15.64
C LEU A 697 31.10 -22.48 16.08
N LYS A 698 31.77 -23.17 15.16
CA LYS A 698 33.06 -23.85 15.42
C LYS A 698 34.09 -22.86 15.96
N LEU A 699 34.24 -21.73 15.29
CA LEU A 699 35.24 -20.73 15.62
C LEU A 699 34.98 -20.10 16.99
N ILE A 700 33.73 -19.72 17.28
CA ILE A 700 33.40 -19.13 18.58
C ILE A 700 33.51 -20.15 19.72
N ALA A 701 33.16 -21.41 19.49
CA ALA A 701 33.35 -22.48 20.48
C ALA A 701 34.82 -22.72 20.79
N GLN A 702 35.69 -22.76 19.77
CA GLN A 702 37.14 -22.89 19.97
C GLN A 702 37.74 -21.68 20.67
N ARG A 703 37.37 -20.45 20.28
CA ARG A 703 37.76 -19.22 20.98
C ARG A 703 37.40 -19.30 22.46
N ALA A 704 36.16 -19.65 22.75
CA ALA A 704 35.63 -19.72 24.11
C ALA A 704 36.36 -20.76 24.96
N ARG A 705 36.61 -21.96 24.40
CA ARG A 705 37.35 -23.04 25.05
C ARG A 705 38.80 -22.63 25.35
N LEU A 706 39.51 -22.09 24.36
CA LEU A 706 40.90 -21.67 24.52
C LEU A 706 41.03 -20.55 25.56
N MET A 707 40.13 -19.56 25.53
CA MET A 707 40.08 -18.50 26.55
C MET A 707 39.80 -19.03 27.95
N GLN A 708 38.93 -20.04 28.09
CA GLN A 708 38.61 -20.65 29.38
C GLN A 708 39.78 -21.47 29.97
N GLN A 709 40.70 -21.95 29.13
CA GLN A 709 41.87 -22.75 29.52
C GLN A 709 43.07 -21.90 29.95
N LEU A 710 43.03 -20.58 29.74
CA LEU A 710 44.10 -19.68 30.15
C LEU A 710 44.21 -19.60 31.69
N PRO A 711 45.37 -19.23 32.23
CA PRO A 711 45.53 -19.05 33.67
C PRO A 711 44.60 -17.97 34.23
N GLU A 712 44.08 -18.21 35.43
CA GLU A 712 43.39 -17.19 36.23
C GLU A 712 44.37 -16.10 36.69
N GLY A 713 43.86 -14.93 37.10
CA GLY A 713 44.67 -13.78 37.55
C GLY A 713 44.65 -12.57 36.61
N GLY A 714 43.81 -12.61 35.57
CA GLY A 714 43.46 -11.45 34.76
C GLY A 714 42.30 -10.65 35.37
N GLU A 715 42.27 -9.35 35.17
CA GLU A 715 41.19 -8.46 35.61
C GLU A 715 40.80 -7.48 34.51
N MET A 716 39.50 -7.15 34.41
CA MET A 716 38.98 -6.08 33.56
C MET A 716 38.21 -5.05 34.38
N VAL A 717 38.46 -3.77 34.10
CA VAL A 717 37.85 -2.64 34.83
C VAL A 717 37.40 -1.56 33.86
N VAL A 718 36.17 -1.08 34.02
CA VAL A 718 35.67 0.12 33.35
C VAL A 718 36.22 1.34 34.08
N VAL A 719 36.77 2.30 33.34
CA VAL A 719 37.28 3.58 33.81
C VAL A 719 36.46 4.69 33.17
N LEU A 720 35.89 5.57 33.99
CA LEU A 720 35.04 6.67 33.54
C LEU A 720 35.87 7.93 33.25
N THR A 721 36.70 7.86 32.22
CA THR A 721 37.46 9.00 31.66
C THR A 721 37.82 8.76 30.19
N ASN A 722 38.50 9.70 29.54
CA ASN A 722 38.92 9.60 28.14
C ASN A 722 40.14 8.68 27.92
N GLU A 723 40.30 8.23 26.67
CA GLU A 723 41.37 7.32 26.23
C GLU A 723 42.78 7.86 26.52
N GLN A 724 42.99 9.17 26.34
CA GLN A 724 44.29 9.79 26.54
C GLN A 724 44.73 9.67 28.01
N GLN A 725 43.85 10.02 28.96
CA GLN A 725 44.15 9.95 30.39
C GLN A 725 44.42 8.51 30.85
N VAL A 726 43.69 7.52 30.30
CA VAL A 726 43.94 6.10 30.58
C VAL A 726 45.30 5.67 30.04
N THR A 727 45.63 6.07 28.81
CA THR A 727 46.92 5.76 28.18
C THR A 727 48.10 6.33 28.98
N GLU A 728 48.01 7.58 29.41
CA GLU A 728 49.00 8.23 30.27
C GLU A 728 49.14 7.52 31.62
N ALA A 729 48.03 7.04 32.21
CA ALA A 729 48.06 6.30 33.46
C ALA A 729 48.71 4.91 33.32
N ILE A 730 48.49 4.21 32.21
CA ILE A 730 49.15 2.93 31.89
C ILE A 730 50.65 3.14 31.65
N GLN A 731 51.04 4.16 30.89
CA GLN A 731 52.46 4.44 30.59
C GLN A 731 53.26 4.86 31.84
N ALA A 732 52.59 5.43 32.85
CA ALA A 732 53.23 5.90 34.07
C ALA A 732 53.59 4.78 35.07
N ILE A 733 53.15 3.54 34.85
CA ILE A 733 53.51 2.40 35.71
C ILE A 733 54.65 1.58 35.10
N SER A 734 55.52 1.01 35.94
CA SER A 734 56.66 0.19 35.49
C SER A 734 56.23 -1.11 34.79
N ALA A 735 55.00 -1.56 35.01
CA ALA A 735 54.38 -2.75 34.42
C ALA A 735 53.39 -2.39 33.28
N SER A 736 53.69 -1.34 32.51
CA SER A 736 52.80 -0.82 31.46
C SER A 736 52.45 -1.84 30.37
N ASN A 737 53.34 -2.81 30.11
CA ASN A 737 53.12 -3.91 29.17
C ASN A 737 52.17 -5.01 29.69
N GLN A 738 51.78 -4.98 30.97
CA GLN A 738 50.87 -5.94 31.59
C GLN A 738 49.40 -5.46 31.61
N VAL A 739 49.12 -4.25 31.12
CA VAL A 739 47.78 -3.66 31.04
C VAL A 739 47.54 -3.16 29.62
N SER A 740 46.39 -3.52 29.05
CA SER A 740 45.94 -3.09 27.73
C SER A 740 44.59 -2.35 27.85
N ILE A 741 44.30 -1.47 26.90
CA ILE A 741 42.94 -1.01 26.68
C ILE A 741 42.22 -2.11 25.92
N ALA A 742 41.13 -2.63 26.48
CA ALA A 742 40.33 -3.69 25.89
C ALA A 742 39.14 -3.17 25.06
N ALA A 743 38.59 -2.02 25.43
CA ALA A 743 37.50 -1.40 24.67
C ALA A 743 37.43 0.11 24.91
N ILE A 744 37.06 0.83 23.85
CA ILE A 744 36.75 2.25 23.87
C ILE A 744 35.24 2.36 23.56
N ASN A 745 34.41 2.38 24.60
CA ASN A 745 32.95 2.27 24.48
C ASN A 745 32.23 3.61 24.42
N GLY A 746 32.94 4.71 24.62
CA GLY A 746 32.46 6.08 24.52
C GLY A 746 33.54 7.08 24.92
N PRO A 747 33.26 8.40 24.84
CA PRO A 747 34.24 9.44 25.12
C PRO A 747 34.78 9.42 26.57
N GLU A 748 33.99 8.91 27.52
CA GLU A 748 34.36 8.77 28.93
C GLU A 748 34.09 7.34 29.46
N ASN A 749 34.19 6.33 28.60
CA ASN A 749 33.91 4.94 28.97
C ASN A 749 34.94 4.00 28.33
N ILE A 750 36.03 3.74 29.07
CA ILE A 750 37.17 2.94 28.61
C ILE A 750 37.26 1.69 29.47
N VAL A 751 37.56 0.54 28.86
CA VAL A 751 37.79 -0.72 29.59
C VAL A 751 39.27 -1.05 29.53
N ILE A 752 39.91 -1.22 30.68
CA ILE A 752 41.27 -1.73 30.79
C ILE A 752 41.26 -3.21 31.20
N SER A 753 42.27 -3.95 30.75
CA SER A 753 42.38 -5.40 30.90
C SER A 753 43.83 -5.82 31.04
N GLY A 754 44.15 -6.71 31.99
CA GLY A 754 45.53 -7.15 32.21
C GLY A 754 45.71 -7.98 33.47
N GLU A 755 46.95 -8.14 33.92
CA GLU A 755 47.25 -8.80 35.21
C GLU A 755 46.63 -8.01 36.36
N SER A 756 45.94 -8.70 37.30
CA SER A 756 45.17 -8.02 38.36
C SER A 756 45.98 -6.98 39.13
N GLN A 757 47.22 -7.29 39.51
CA GLN A 757 48.05 -6.35 40.28
C GLN A 757 48.43 -5.09 39.48
N ALA A 758 48.71 -5.24 38.19
CA ALA A 758 49.05 -4.12 37.31
C ALA A 758 47.82 -3.23 37.05
N VAL A 759 46.66 -3.85 36.80
CA VAL A 759 45.36 -3.15 36.65
C VAL A 759 45.03 -2.35 37.92
N GLN A 760 45.14 -2.95 39.11
CA GLN A 760 44.91 -2.24 40.37
C GLN A 760 45.86 -1.07 40.60
N THR A 761 47.10 -1.15 40.10
CA THR A 761 48.07 -0.03 40.18
C THR A 761 47.63 1.14 39.30
N VAL A 762 47.12 0.87 38.09
CA VAL A 762 46.54 1.90 37.21
C VAL A 762 45.29 2.51 37.84
N ILE A 763 44.41 1.69 38.43
CA ILE A 763 43.20 2.18 39.10
C ILE A 763 43.54 3.05 40.31
N ALA A 764 44.46 2.63 41.19
CA ALA A 764 44.87 3.43 42.34
C ALA A 764 45.40 4.82 41.93
N ARG A 765 46.11 4.89 40.79
CA ARG A 765 46.56 6.17 40.22
C ARG A 765 45.39 7.03 39.73
N LEU A 766 44.46 6.44 38.99
CA LEU A 766 43.29 7.15 38.48
C LEU A 766 42.35 7.60 39.61
N ASP A 767 42.18 6.77 40.65
CA ASP A 767 41.43 7.10 41.86
C ASP A 767 42.05 8.30 42.59
N SER A 768 43.39 8.40 42.63
CA SER A 768 44.08 9.58 43.19
C SER A 768 43.77 10.88 42.41
N GLN A 769 43.37 10.75 41.14
CA GLN A 769 42.90 11.83 40.28
C GLN A 769 41.37 11.99 40.31
N LYS A 770 40.67 11.27 41.21
CA LYS A 770 39.21 11.25 41.38
C LYS A 770 38.43 10.68 40.19
N VAL A 771 39.08 9.88 39.34
CA VAL A 771 38.41 9.13 38.27
C VAL A 771 37.70 7.93 38.89
N LYS A 772 36.46 7.64 38.44
CA LYS A 772 35.69 6.49 38.92
C LYS A 772 36.02 5.24 38.11
N SER A 773 36.04 4.10 38.79
CA SER A 773 36.28 2.79 38.18
C SER A 773 35.25 1.75 38.63
N LEU A 774 34.99 0.74 37.80
CA LEU A 774 34.07 -0.36 38.07
C LEU A 774 34.63 -1.69 37.56
N LYS A 775 34.90 -2.62 38.47
CA LYS A 775 35.37 -3.98 38.12
C LYS A 775 34.29 -4.76 37.38
N LEU A 776 34.69 -5.44 36.30
CA LEU A 776 33.79 -6.30 35.52
C LEU A 776 33.80 -7.74 36.08
N PRO A 777 32.62 -8.40 36.17
CA PRO A 777 32.51 -9.78 36.63
C PRO A 777 32.88 -10.76 35.51
N VAL A 778 34.16 -10.80 35.14
CA VAL A 778 34.71 -11.69 34.11
C VAL A 778 35.76 -12.61 34.69
N SER A 779 35.95 -13.77 34.06
CA SER A 779 36.92 -14.78 34.50
C SER A 779 38.36 -14.47 34.07
N HIS A 780 38.55 -13.75 32.96
CA HIS A 780 39.85 -13.50 32.35
C HIS A 780 39.96 -12.06 31.83
N ALA A 781 41.19 -11.65 31.52
CA ALA A 781 41.53 -10.35 30.95
C ALA A 781 41.49 -10.37 29.40
N PHE A 782 40.29 -10.33 28.82
CA PHE A 782 40.10 -10.32 27.36
C PHE A 782 40.72 -9.06 26.70
N HIS A 783 41.12 -9.16 25.43
CA HIS A 783 41.74 -8.05 24.67
C HIS A 783 42.98 -7.46 25.35
N SER A 784 43.86 -8.37 25.82
CA SER A 784 45.13 -8.01 26.45
C SER A 784 46.22 -9.01 26.05
N ALA A 785 47.47 -8.70 26.41
CA ALA A 785 48.61 -9.60 26.21
C ALA A 785 48.41 -10.98 26.85
N LEU A 786 47.54 -11.11 27.87
CA LEU A 786 47.22 -12.40 28.49
C LEU A 786 46.45 -13.35 27.56
N MET A 787 45.89 -12.86 26.44
CA MET A 787 45.27 -13.70 25.42
C MET A 787 46.31 -14.28 24.44
N GLN A 788 47.55 -13.78 24.40
CA GLN A 788 48.57 -14.22 23.44
C GLN A 788 48.78 -15.75 23.38
N PRO A 789 48.77 -16.51 24.51
CA PRO A 789 49.00 -17.96 24.46
C PRO A 789 47.96 -18.74 23.65
N MET A 790 46.72 -18.25 23.54
CA MET A 790 45.68 -18.94 22.76
C MET A 790 45.75 -18.69 21.26
N VAL A 791 46.47 -17.64 20.82
CA VAL A 791 46.38 -17.12 19.44
C VAL A 791 46.88 -18.14 18.42
N THR A 792 47.91 -18.92 18.74
CA THR A 792 48.44 -19.94 17.82
C THR A 792 47.42 -21.03 17.52
N ASP A 793 46.79 -21.60 18.54
CA ASP A 793 45.77 -22.65 18.37
C ASP A 793 44.49 -22.12 17.72
N PHE A 794 44.17 -20.85 17.98
CA PHE A 794 43.04 -20.17 17.34
C PHE A 794 43.30 -19.89 15.86
N ALA A 795 44.50 -19.44 15.49
CA ALA A 795 44.92 -19.27 14.11
C ALA A 795 44.90 -20.59 13.34
N GLN A 796 45.30 -21.71 13.98
CA GLN A 796 45.18 -23.03 13.38
C GLN A 796 43.71 -23.37 13.07
N THR A 797 42.79 -23.11 14.01
CA THR A 797 41.35 -23.33 13.79
C THR A 797 40.83 -22.49 12.61
N LEU A 798 41.24 -21.21 12.53
CA LEU A 798 40.88 -20.31 11.43
C LEU A 798 41.38 -20.79 10.08
N SER A 799 42.58 -21.40 10.02
CA SER A 799 43.15 -21.90 8.76
C SER A 799 42.34 -23.03 8.12
N GLU A 800 41.45 -23.67 8.88
CA GLU A 800 40.53 -24.72 8.41
C GLU A 800 39.19 -24.15 7.92
N ILE A 801 38.95 -22.84 8.08
CA ILE A 801 37.68 -22.17 7.77
C ILE A 801 37.80 -21.40 6.47
N SER A 802 36.78 -21.49 5.62
CA SER A 802 36.70 -20.70 4.38
C SER A 802 36.03 -19.35 4.64
N LEU A 803 36.79 -18.26 4.47
CA LEU A 803 36.31 -16.88 4.61
C LEU A 803 35.78 -16.36 3.28
N HIS A 804 34.57 -15.81 3.27
CA HIS A 804 33.92 -15.27 2.08
C HIS A 804 33.76 -13.74 2.17
N PRO A 805 33.78 -13.01 1.03
CA PRO A 805 33.48 -11.58 1.04
C PRO A 805 32.10 -11.29 1.65
N PRO A 806 31.97 -10.25 2.48
CA PRO A 806 30.70 -9.91 3.12
C PRO A 806 29.65 -9.46 2.09
N GLN A 807 28.41 -9.94 2.26
CA GLN A 807 27.23 -9.55 1.48
C GLN A 807 26.50 -8.35 2.10
N ILE A 808 26.75 -8.09 3.38
CA ILE A 808 26.24 -6.95 4.15
C ILE A 808 27.46 -6.22 4.72
N GLU A 809 27.45 -4.91 4.68
CA GLU A 809 28.54 -4.09 5.22
C GLU A 809 28.79 -4.36 6.71
N ILE A 810 30.06 -4.38 7.12
CA ILE A 810 30.47 -4.66 8.51
C ILE A 810 31.29 -3.47 9.03
N ILE A 811 30.98 -2.95 10.22
CA ILE A 811 31.88 -2.05 10.94
C ILE A 811 32.81 -2.86 11.82
N SER A 812 34.11 -2.77 11.54
CA SER A 812 35.17 -3.53 12.21
C SER A 812 35.48 -2.97 13.60
N ASN A 813 35.50 -3.84 14.61
CA ASN A 813 35.90 -3.49 15.98
C ASN A 813 37.35 -3.02 16.07
N VAL A 814 38.25 -3.59 15.25
CA VAL A 814 39.69 -3.31 15.31
C VAL A 814 40.01 -1.93 14.75
N THR A 815 39.32 -1.53 13.68
CA THR A 815 39.59 -0.27 12.97
C THR A 815 38.61 0.85 13.32
N GLY A 816 37.40 0.51 13.82
CA GLY A 816 36.31 1.44 14.04
C GLY A 816 35.66 1.96 12.75
N LYS A 817 35.95 1.34 11.60
CA LYS A 817 35.55 1.76 10.25
C LYS A 817 34.87 0.61 9.51
N LEU A 818 34.31 0.90 8.33
CA LEU A 818 33.85 -0.13 7.40
C LEU A 818 35.00 -1.12 7.11
N ALA A 819 34.75 -2.41 7.33
CA ALA A 819 35.71 -3.47 7.09
C ALA A 819 36.03 -3.57 5.59
N THR A 820 37.30 -3.75 5.25
CA THR A 820 37.72 -4.06 3.87
C THR A 820 38.20 -5.50 3.77
N ALA A 821 39.12 -5.83 2.85
CA ALA A 821 39.59 -7.19 2.63
C ALA A 821 40.31 -7.80 3.85
N GLU A 822 40.69 -7.00 4.85
CA GLU A 822 41.32 -7.49 6.08
C GLU A 822 40.45 -8.48 6.84
N ILE A 823 39.12 -8.35 6.83
CA ILE A 823 38.23 -9.28 7.56
C ILE A 823 38.28 -10.72 7.01
N LEU A 824 38.85 -10.88 5.82
CA LEU A 824 39.03 -12.16 5.13
C LEU A 824 40.40 -12.80 5.43
N THR A 825 41.12 -12.32 6.45
CA THR A 825 42.43 -12.85 6.83
C THR A 825 42.41 -13.46 8.23
N THR A 826 43.27 -14.44 8.47
CA THR A 826 43.43 -15.04 9.81
C THR A 826 44.00 -14.02 10.79
N GLU A 827 44.88 -13.15 10.30
CA GLU A 827 45.53 -12.09 11.05
C GLU A 827 44.50 -11.15 11.67
N TYR A 828 43.44 -10.77 10.94
CA TYR A 828 42.40 -9.91 11.47
C TYR A 828 41.69 -10.50 12.68
N TRP A 829 41.32 -11.78 12.64
CA TRP A 829 40.60 -12.43 13.73
C TRP A 829 41.49 -12.70 14.94
N CYS A 830 42.79 -12.93 14.72
CA CYS A 830 43.80 -12.96 15.78
C CYS A 830 43.98 -11.57 16.41
N ASP A 831 44.10 -10.52 15.59
CA ASP A 831 44.17 -9.14 16.02
C ASP A 831 42.91 -8.72 16.79
N HIS A 832 41.74 -9.17 16.37
CA HIS A 832 40.47 -8.93 17.05
C HIS A 832 40.41 -9.53 18.46
N VAL A 833 41.20 -10.57 18.77
CA VAL A 833 41.32 -11.12 20.13
C VAL A 833 42.27 -10.29 21.00
N LEU A 834 43.27 -9.64 20.40
CA LEU A 834 44.37 -8.97 21.10
C LEU A 834 44.16 -7.45 21.24
N ASN A 835 43.50 -6.82 20.28
CA ASN A 835 43.41 -5.37 20.16
C ASN A 835 42.09 -4.82 20.74
N PRO A 836 42.07 -3.53 21.13
CA PRO A 836 40.88 -2.90 21.69
C PRO A 836 39.69 -2.90 20.73
N VAL A 837 38.50 -3.13 21.28
CA VAL A 837 37.22 -2.90 20.59
C VAL A 837 36.95 -1.39 20.49
N LYS A 838 37.04 -0.82 19.28
CA LYS A 838 36.82 0.61 19.01
C LYS A 838 35.33 0.95 18.78
N PHE A 839 34.49 0.61 19.75
CA PHE A 839 33.04 0.78 19.65
C PHE A 839 32.62 2.26 19.49
N TYR A 840 33.28 3.19 20.20
CA TYR A 840 32.99 4.62 20.07
C TYR A 840 33.20 5.12 18.63
N GLN A 841 34.37 4.82 18.06
CA GLN A 841 34.69 5.15 16.67
C GLN A 841 33.74 4.46 15.68
N SER A 842 33.33 3.23 15.97
CA SER A 842 32.37 2.50 15.14
C SER A 842 31.00 3.17 15.10
N MET A 843 30.51 3.65 16.25
CA MET A 843 29.28 4.44 16.34
C MET A 843 29.40 5.79 15.63
N GLU A 844 30.55 6.46 15.72
CA GLU A 844 30.81 7.69 14.97
C GLU A 844 30.81 7.46 13.47
N THR A 845 31.43 6.37 13.00
CA THR A 845 31.40 5.96 11.59
C THR A 845 29.96 5.74 11.13
N LEU A 846 29.14 4.98 11.87
CA LEU A 846 27.73 4.78 11.53
C LEU A 846 26.98 6.11 11.40
N TYR A 847 27.18 7.01 12.36
CA TYR A 847 26.53 8.32 12.35
C TYR A 847 26.98 9.21 11.18
N GLN A 848 28.28 9.24 10.87
CA GLN A 848 28.84 10.00 9.75
C GLN A 848 28.35 9.50 8.39
N GLN A 849 28.06 8.20 8.28
CA GLN A 849 27.48 7.58 7.08
C GLN A 849 25.96 7.75 6.98
N GLY A 850 25.31 8.43 7.94
CA GLY A 850 23.86 8.68 7.91
C GLY A 850 23.01 7.58 8.54
N TYR A 851 23.61 6.59 9.20
CA TYR A 851 22.86 5.53 9.86
C TYR A 851 22.37 5.97 11.24
N HIS A 852 21.06 5.87 11.46
CA HIS A 852 20.41 6.38 12.67
C HIS A 852 19.44 5.39 13.33
N LEU A 853 19.05 4.31 12.63
CA LEU A 853 18.09 3.32 13.10
C LEU A 853 18.82 2.01 13.44
N CYS A 854 19.06 1.78 14.73
CA CYS A 854 19.83 0.63 15.21
C CYS A 854 18.95 -0.35 15.99
N VAL A 855 19.00 -1.62 15.58
CA VAL A 855 18.40 -2.76 16.27
C VAL A 855 19.51 -3.50 17.01
N GLU A 856 19.44 -3.58 18.33
CA GLU A 856 20.34 -4.46 19.09
C GLU A 856 19.80 -5.89 19.09
N VAL A 857 20.52 -6.76 18.39
CA VAL A 857 20.26 -8.18 18.23
C VAL A 857 20.99 -8.90 19.36
N GLY A 858 20.32 -8.99 20.50
CA GLY A 858 20.87 -9.64 21.68
C GLY A 858 19.92 -9.68 22.87
N PRO A 859 20.35 -10.32 23.97
CA PRO A 859 19.51 -10.62 25.12
C PRO A 859 19.14 -9.38 25.95
N LYS A 860 19.94 -8.32 25.88
CA LYS A 860 19.79 -7.08 26.66
C LYS A 860 20.27 -5.86 25.86
N PRO A 861 19.63 -4.67 25.99
CA PRO A 861 19.99 -3.47 25.24
C PRO A 861 21.23 -2.74 25.79
N SER A 862 22.37 -3.43 25.88
CA SER A 862 23.60 -2.86 26.45
C SER A 862 24.28 -1.91 25.46
N LEU A 863 24.40 -2.30 24.19
CA LEU A 863 25.02 -1.49 23.14
C LEU A 863 24.20 -0.24 22.82
N LEU A 864 22.87 -0.32 22.86
CA LEU A 864 22.01 0.84 22.66
C LEU A 864 22.22 1.92 23.72
N GLY A 865 22.48 1.52 24.97
CA GLY A 865 22.81 2.46 26.04
C GLY A 865 24.14 3.18 25.79
N MET A 866 25.18 2.42 25.42
CA MET A 866 26.50 2.97 25.11
C MET A 866 26.49 3.82 23.83
N GLY A 867 25.82 3.36 22.77
CA GLY A 867 25.71 4.07 21.50
C GLY A 867 25.01 5.43 21.63
N LYS A 868 24.00 5.54 22.50
CA LYS A 868 23.39 6.84 22.81
C LYS A 868 24.33 7.81 23.50
N ALA A 869 25.31 7.31 24.26
CA ALA A 869 26.32 8.14 24.90
C ALA A 869 27.46 8.53 23.94
N CYS A 870 27.65 7.78 22.85
CA CYS A 870 28.61 8.08 21.80
C CYS A 870 28.16 9.22 20.87
N LEU A 871 26.85 9.40 20.70
CA LEU A 871 26.28 10.29 19.69
C LEU A 871 25.54 11.49 20.31
N PRO A 872 25.36 12.60 19.58
CA PRO A 872 24.55 13.72 20.04
C PRO A 872 23.12 13.28 20.40
N LYS A 873 22.54 13.94 21.42
CA LYS A 873 21.19 13.59 21.91
C LYS A 873 20.16 13.59 20.78
N GLY A 874 19.36 12.53 20.70
CA GLY A 874 18.28 12.38 19.72
C GLY A 874 18.70 11.91 18.33
N LYS A 875 19.99 11.60 18.11
CA LYS A 875 20.48 11.15 16.79
C LYS A 875 20.47 9.64 16.57
N LEU A 876 20.19 8.85 17.61
CA LEU A 876 20.12 7.39 17.54
C LEU A 876 18.73 6.90 17.94
N THR A 877 18.02 6.30 16.98
CA THR A 877 16.84 5.50 17.24
C THR A 877 17.27 4.10 17.64
N ALA A 878 16.97 3.74 18.89
CA ALA A 878 17.52 2.55 19.55
C ALA A 878 16.42 1.53 19.84
N ILE A 879 16.53 0.34 19.25
CA ILE A 879 15.48 -0.69 19.25
C ILE A 879 16.05 -2.02 19.78
N PRO A 880 15.65 -2.49 20.99
CA PRO A 880 16.11 -3.79 21.51
C PRO A 880 15.45 -4.97 20.81
N SER A 881 16.11 -6.12 20.74
CA SER A 881 15.41 -7.39 20.50
C SER A 881 14.80 -7.92 21.80
N LEU A 882 15.62 -8.10 22.84
CA LEU A 882 15.18 -8.62 24.14
C LEU A 882 15.53 -7.65 25.28
N ARG A 883 14.86 -7.83 26.42
CA ARG A 883 15.14 -7.08 27.65
C ARG A 883 14.83 -7.95 28.88
N PRO A 884 15.78 -8.12 29.82
CA PRO A 884 15.53 -8.84 31.06
C PRO A 884 14.31 -8.31 31.81
N GLY A 885 13.51 -9.22 32.38
CA GLY A 885 12.32 -8.90 33.16
C GLY A 885 11.09 -8.50 32.33
N LYS A 886 11.15 -8.63 31.00
CA LYS A 886 10.03 -8.38 30.09
C LYS A 886 9.79 -9.61 29.20
N PRO A 887 8.53 -10.00 28.93
CA PRO A 887 8.24 -11.09 28.01
C PRO A 887 8.85 -10.84 26.62
N ASP A 888 9.55 -11.83 26.07
CA ASP A 888 10.27 -11.73 24.80
C ASP A 888 9.34 -11.32 23.64
N SER A 889 8.17 -11.98 23.52
CA SER A 889 7.20 -11.71 22.46
C SER A 889 6.69 -10.26 22.52
N LYS A 890 6.42 -9.75 23.73
CA LYS A 890 6.02 -8.36 23.94
C LYS A 890 7.11 -7.40 23.50
N GLN A 891 8.37 -7.64 23.90
CA GLN A 891 9.48 -6.77 23.55
C GLN A 891 9.74 -6.75 22.04
N MET A 892 9.75 -7.90 21.38
CA MET A 892 9.92 -8.01 19.92
C MET A 892 8.81 -7.26 19.17
N LEU A 893 7.54 -7.40 19.59
CA LEU A 893 6.43 -6.70 18.93
C LEU A 893 6.45 -5.18 19.16
N GLU A 894 6.84 -4.70 20.34
CA GLU A 894 7.05 -3.25 20.56
C GLU A 894 8.19 -2.70 19.70
N SER A 895 9.24 -3.50 19.51
CA SER A 895 10.37 -3.14 18.65
C SER A 895 9.97 -3.12 17.17
N LEU A 896 9.20 -4.10 16.70
CA LEU A 896 8.63 -4.13 15.36
C LEU A 896 7.66 -2.96 15.12
N ALA A 897 6.83 -2.62 16.11
CA ALA A 897 5.97 -1.45 16.08
C ALA A 897 6.77 -0.15 15.93
N SER A 898 7.92 -0.04 16.61
CA SER A 898 8.82 1.10 16.50
C SER A 898 9.46 1.17 15.11
N LEU A 899 9.98 0.04 14.59
CA LEU A 899 10.51 -0.05 13.23
C LEU A 899 9.48 0.37 12.18
N TYR A 900 8.26 -0.17 12.26
CA TYR A 900 7.18 0.17 11.33
C TYR A 900 6.88 1.68 11.31
N LYS A 901 6.82 2.32 12.48
CA LYS A 901 6.59 3.78 12.60
C LYS A 901 7.74 4.63 12.06
N HIS A 902 8.97 4.10 12.03
CA HIS A 902 10.12 4.77 11.42
C HIS A 902 10.24 4.47 9.92
N GLY A 903 9.28 3.76 9.32
CA GLY A 903 9.25 3.51 7.88
C GLY A 903 9.78 2.15 7.45
N ALA A 904 10.21 1.28 8.37
CA ALA A 904 10.68 -0.06 8.01
C ALA A 904 9.59 -0.83 7.23
N SER A 905 10.05 -1.63 6.26
CA SER A 905 9.18 -2.48 5.45
C SER A 905 9.03 -3.85 6.12
N VAL A 906 7.84 -4.12 6.65
CA VAL A 906 7.53 -5.40 7.31
C VAL A 906 6.88 -6.34 6.30
N ASP A 907 7.35 -7.58 6.24
CA ASP A 907 6.68 -8.66 5.51
C ASP A 907 5.53 -9.21 6.36
N TRP A 908 4.39 -8.52 6.30
CA TRP A 908 3.19 -8.91 7.05
C TRP A 908 2.63 -10.27 6.64
N LYS A 909 2.93 -10.75 5.44
CA LYS A 909 2.52 -12.08 4.99
C LYS A 909 3.26 -13.15 5.78
N LYS A 910 4.59 -13.04 5.90
CA LYS A 910 5.40 -13.96 6.71
C LYS A 910 5.12 -13.82 8.20
N PHE A 911 4.99 -12.59 8.69
CA PHE A 911 4.66 -12.34 10.10
C PHE A 911 3.36 -13.03 10.54
N HIS A 912 2.34 -13.07 9.68
CA HIS A 912 1.07 -13.73 9.95
C HIS A 912 0.96 -15.17 9.42
N GLU A 913 2.03 -15.79 8.91
CA GLU A 913 1.97 -17.12 8.27
C GLU A 913 1.43 -18.21 9.21
N HIS A 914 1.79 -18.15 10.49
CA HIS A 914 1.34 -19.06 11.53
C HIS A 914 0.14 -18.54 12.34
N ASN A 915 -0.46 -17.43 11.93
CA ASN A 915 -1.63 -16.86 12.61
C ASN A 915 -2.92 -17.55 12.10
N PRO A 916 -3.81 -18.02 12.99
CA PRO A 916 -5.07 -18.65 12.60
C PRO A 916 -6.14 -17.64 12.10
N GLY A 917 -5.85 -16.34 12.11
CA GLY A 917 -6.75 -15.29 11.64
C GLY A 917 -7.10 -15.43 10.16
N ARG A 918 -8.21 -14.80 9.78
CA ARG A 918 -8.69 -14.71 8.38
C ARG A 918 -8.87 -13.25 7.97
N LEU A 919 -8.79 -13.00 6.67
CA LEU A 919 -9.12 -11.71 6.10
C LEU A 919 -10.63 -11.46 6.28
N VAL A 920 -10.97 -10.29 6.83
CA VAL A 920 -12.35 -9.85 7.08
C VAL A 920 -12.60 -8.48 6.47
N SER A 921 -13.86 -8.14 6.22
CA SER A 921 -14.20 -6.77 5.79
C SER A 921 -13.96 -5.81 6.97
N LEU A 922 -13.13 -4.80 6.73
CA LEU A 922 -12.73 -3.73 7.65
C LEU A 922 -12.95 -2.36 6.99
N PRO A 923 -12.99 -1.26 7.75
CA PRO A 923 -13.21 0.06 7.18
C PRO A 923 -12.15 0.39 6.13
N THR A 924 -12.61 1.01 5.05
CA THR A 924 -11.76 1.43 3.92
C THR A 924 -11.21 2.84 4.14
N TYR A 925 -10.30 3.25 3.26
CA TYR A 925 -9.63 4.55 3.29
C TYR A 925 -10.62 5.73 3.42
N PRO A 926 -10.36 6.71 4.31
CA PRO A 926 -11.21 7.89 4.46
C PRO A 926 -10.76 9.02 3.52
N PHE A 927 -11.16 8.94 2.25
CA PHE A 927 -10.87 9.98 1.25
C PHE A 927 -11.30 11.38 1.71
N GLU A 928 -10.39 12.34 1.57
CA GLU A 928 -10.54 13.73 1.99
C GLU A 928 -11.10 14.58 0.85
N ARG A 929 -12.39 14.37 0.59
CA ARG A 929 -13.02 14.85 -0.64
C ARG A 929 -13.24 16.36 -0.65
N GLN A 930 -12.92 16.99 -1.77
CA GLN A 930 -13.23 18.39 -2.08
C GLN A 930 -14.09 18.48 -3.35
N ARG A 931 -14.74 19.63 -3.57
CA ARG A 931 -15.59 19.86 -4.75
C ARG A 931 -14.75 20.14 -5.99
N TYR A 932 -15.03 19.41 -7.07
CA TYR A 932 -14.50 19.62 -8.41
C TYR A 932 -15.63 19.53 -9.44
N TRP A 933 -15.90 20.63 -10.14
CA TRP A 933 -17.01 20.73 -11.09
C TRP A 933 -16.74 21.81 -12.13
N LEU A 934 -17.30 21.65 -13.34
CA LEU A 934 -17.29 22.69 -14.37
C LEU A 934 -18.33 23.76 -14.04
N ASP A 935 -17.88 24.96 -13.66
CA ASP A 935 -18.77 26.07 -13.38
C ASP A 935 -19.18 26.77 -14.70
N THR A 936 -20.30 26.33 -15.30
CA THR A 936 -20.82 26.84 -16.58
C THR A 936 -21.72 28.08 -16.44
N THR A 937 -21.81 28.68 -15.24
CA THR A 937 -22.74 29.78 -14.90
C THR A 937 -22.44 31.15 -15.52
N SER A 938 -21.42 31.29 -16.37
CA SER A 938 -21.05 32.55 -17.04
C SER A 938 -21.52 32.65 -18.50
N VAL A 939 -22.45 31.81 -18.98
CA VAL A 939 -22.99 31.93 -20.34
C VAL A 939 -24.38 32.57 -20.32
N LYS A 940 -24.46 33.85 -20.76
CA LYS A 940 -25.71 34.55 -21.07
C LYS A 940 -26.58 33.69 -22.00
N GLN A 941 -27.89 33.65 -21.72
CA GLN A 941 -28.92 33.07 -22.59
C GLN A 941 -28.62 33.35 -24.08
N LEU A 942 -28.27 32.32 -24.84
CA LEU A 942 -28.30 32.39 -26.30
C LEU A 942 -29.76 32.27 -26.74
N SER A 943 -30.27 33.34 -27.35
CA SER A 943 -31.54 33.38 -28.07
C SER A 943 -31.55 32.35 -29.23
N PRO A 944 -32.73 31.92 -29.72
CA PRO A 944 -32.82 30.93 -30.79
C PRO A 944 -32.11 31.45 -32.05
N ILE A 945 -31.20 30.66 -32.61
CA ILE A 945 -30.51 31.00 -33.85
C ILE A 945 -31.52 30.98 -34.99
N SER A 946 -31.87 32.17 -35.48
CA SER A 946 -32.48 32.38 -36.79
C SER A 946 -31.46 31.97 -37.86
N TYR A 947 -31.82 31.05 -38.76
CA TYR A 947 -31.09 30.79 -40.00
C TYR A 947 -31.30 31.99 -40.96
N GLY A 948 -30.69 33.12 -40.64
CA GLY A 948 -30.68 34.34 -41.44
C GLY A 948 -29.25 34.70 -41.77
N GLN A 949 -28.89 34.54 -43.05
CA GLN A 949 -27.68 34.99 -43.73
C GLN A 949 -26.44 35.11 -42.84
N LEU A 950 -25.63 34.04 -42.82
CA LEU A 950 -24.23 34.15 -42.42
C LEU A 950 -23.55 35.18 -43.32
N SER A 951 -23.38 36.40 -42.80
CA SER A 951 -22.35 37.30 -43.30
C SER A 951 -21.04 36.54 -43.19
N THR A 952 -20.43 36.23 -44.33
CA THR A 952 -19.07 35.70 -44.39
C THR A 952 -18.20 36.65 -43.58
N PRO A 953 -17.65 36.20 -42.44
CA PRO A 953 -16.90 37.09 -41.57
C PRO A 953 -15.68 37.60 -42.32
N SER A 954 -15.37 38.89 -42.13
CA SER A 954 -14.16 39.44 -42.72
C SER A 954 -12.96 38.83 -42.02
N TYR A 955 -11.82 38.75 -42.70
CA TYR A 955 -10.59 38.17 -42.13
C TYR A 955 -10.20 38.80 -40.77
N GLY A 956 -10.63 40.04 -40.48
CA GLY A 956 -10.38 40.72 -39.20
C GLY A 956 -11.20 40.21 -38.00
N ASP A 957 -12.36 39.60 -38.23
CA ASP A 957 -13.23 39.09 -37.16
C ASP A 957 -12.77 37.72 -36.59
N TRP A 958 -11.75 37.13 -37.22
CA TRP A 958 -11.15 35.83 -36.88
C TRP A 958 -9.75 35.99 -36.30
N LEU A 959 -9.28 37.23 -36.19
CA LEU A 959 -7.95 37.56 -35.70
C LEU A 959 -8.10 38.31 -34.39
N TYR A 960 -7.42 37.82 -33.36
CA TYR A 960 -7.21 38.56 -32.12
C TYR A 960 -5.89 39.32 -32.22
N GLU A 961 -5.84 40.51 -31.63
CA GLU A 961 -4.61 41.28 -31.42
C GLU A 961 -4.18 41.12 -29.95
N ILE A 962 -2.93 40.70 -29.73
CA ILE A 962 -2.32 40.64 -28.40
C ILE A 962 -1.82 42.04 -28.07
N ALA A 963 -2.48 42.71 -27.13
CA ALA A 963 -2.05 44.01 -26.61
C ALA A 963 -1.64 43.88 -25.14
N TRP A 964 -0.45 44.39 -24.83
CA TRP A 964 0.01 44.48 -23.45
C TRP A 964 -0.73 45.59 -22.71
N ARG A 965 -1.32 45.24 -21.55
CA ARG A 965 -1.83 46.24 -20.61
C ARG A 965 -0.85 46.35 -19.45
N PRO A 966 -0.29 47.53 -19.17
CA PRO A 966 0.56 47.71 -18.01
C PRO A 966 -0.23 47.35 -16.76
N LYS A 967 0.34 46.43 -15.96
CA LYS A 967 -0.13 46.10 -14.63
C LYS A 967 0.80 46.80 -13.67
N ASP A 968 0.29 47.71 -12.87
CA ASP A 968 1.09 48.39 -11.85
C ASP A 968 1.66 47.34 -10.90
N ILE A 969 2.97 47.42 -10.68
CA ILE A 969 3.67 46.59 -9.70
C ILE A 969 3.22 47.09 -8.33
N ASP A 970 2.42 46.29 -7.63
CA ASP A 970 2.08 46.56 -6.24
C ASP A 970 3.38 46.51 -5.43
N GLY A 971 3.79 47.65 -4.87
CA GLY A 971 5.04 47.80 -4.10
C GLY A 971 5.08 47.03 -2.77
N SER A 972 4.17 46.07 -2.57
CA SER A 972 4.04 45.25 -1.36
C SER A 972 4.79 43.91 -1.42
N ASP A 973 5.31 43.50 -2.59
CA ASP A 973 6.10 42.26 -2.75
C ASP A 973 7.63 42.48 -2.68
N VAL A 974 8.10 43.70 -2.40
CA VAL A 974 9.51 43.90 -2.07
C VAL A 974 9.68 43.64 -0.57
N SER A 975 9.90 42.38 -0.20
CA SER A 975 10.37 42.06 1.15
C SER A 975 11.68 42.80 1.38
N THR A 976 11.68 43.80 2.25
CA THR A 976 12.87 44.50 2.75
C THR A 976 13.66 43.66 3.76
N ASP A 977 13.73 42.34 3.57
CA ASP A 977 14.66 41.46 4.27
C ASP A 977 15.98 41.41 3.46
N ILE A 978 16.61 42.57 3.29
CA ILE A 978 18.05 42.61 3.07
C ILE A 978 18.64 42.75 4.48
N SER A 979 18.81 41.59 5.10
CA SER A 979 19.70 41.35 6.23
C SER A 979 20.94 42.26 6.14
N THR A 980 21.38 42.80 7.27
CA THR A 980 22.64 43.56 7.46
C THR A 980 23.93 42.78 7.13
N SER A 981 23.82 41.65 6.44
CA SER A 981 24.91 40.82 5.94
C SER A 981 25.39 41.31 4.58
N ILE A 982 26.71 41.45 4.43
CA ILE A 982 27.38 41.69 3.14
C ILE A 982 26.88 40.66 2.11
N THR A 983 26.53 41.11 0.91
CA THR A 983 26.07 40.23 -0.19
C THR A 983 27.17 40.09 -1.23
N THR A 984 27.38 38.87 -1.74
CA THR A 984 28.21 38.62 -2.92
C THR A 984 27.35 38.43 -4.15
N TRP A 985 27.60 39.23 -5.19
CA TRP A 985 26.91 39.20 -6.48
C TRP A 985 27.76 38.46 -7.51
N LEU A 986 27.23 37.38 -8.09
CA LEU A 986 27.80 36.71 -9.25
C LEU A 986 27.07 37.18 -10.50
N ILE A 987 27.71 38.03 -11.30
CA ILE A 987 27.09 38.67 -12.46
C ILE A 987 27.69 38.08 -13.74
N PHE A 988 26.96 37.18 -14.38
CA PHE A 988 27.33 36.65 -15.69
C PHE A 988 26.89 37.65 -16.77
N ALA A 989 27.75 38.61 -17.06
CA ALA A 989 27.43 39.78 -17.87
C ALA A 989 27.43 39.52 -19.37
N ASP A 990 26.42 40.07 -20.03
CA ASP A 990 26.31 40.19 -21.48
C ASP A 990 27.37 41.14 -22.06
N LYS A 991 27.61 41.04 -23.37
CA LYS A 991 28.45 41.96 -24.15
C LYS A 991 27.74 43.26 -24.50
N GLY A 992 26.41 43.32 -24.36
CA GLY A 992 25.59 44.50 -24.59
C GLY A 992 25.78 45.62 -23.55
N GLY A 993 26.50 45.35 -22.46
CA GLY A 993 26.84 46.33 -21.42
C GLY A 993 25.79 46.47 -20.31
N PHE A 994 24.74 45.63 -20.30
CA PHE A 994 23.75 45.65 -19.21
C PHE A 994 24.37 45.17 -17.90
N GLY A 995 25.15 44.09 -17.93
CA GLY A 995 25.85 43.58 -16.77
C GLY A 995 26.86 44.58 -16.19
N GLU A 996 27.60 45.31 -17.03
CA GLU A 996 28.51 46.37 -16.58
C GLU A 996 27.76 47.55 -15.96
N THR A 997 26.62 47.92 -16.52
CA THR A 997 25.74 48.96 -15.96
C THR A 997 25.19 48.53 -14.60
N LEU A 998 24.81 47.26 -14.45
CA LEU A 998 24.36 46.71 -13.18
C LEU A 998 25.47 46.75 -12.12
N VAL A 999 26.71 46.40 -12.49
CA VAL A 999 27.87 46.51 -11.61
C VAL A 999 28.04 47.95 -11.12
N GLN A 1000 28.02 48.95 -12.02
CA GLN A 1000 28.15 50.37 -11.67
C GLN A 1000 27.06 50.85 -10.70
N GLN A 1001 25.83 50.32 -10.80
CA GLN A 1001 24.76 50.66 -9.86
C GLN A 1001 24.91 49.99 -8.49
N LEU A 1002 25.55 48.81 -8.44
CA LEU A 1002 25.78 48.06 -7.20
C LEU A 1002 27.02 48.53 -6.44
N GLU A 1003 27.99 49.19 -7.11
CA GLU A 1003 29.22 49.74 -6.50
C GLU A 1003 28.97 50.78 -5.38
N ALA A 1004 27.74 51.31 -5.26
CA ALA A 1004 27.35 52.20 -4.18
C ALA A 1004 27.07 51.50 -2.82
N LYS A 1005 27.15 50.16 -2.76
CA LYS A 1005 26.87 49.34 -1.58
C LYS A 1005 28.14 48.62 -1.07
N PRO A 1006 28.22 48.22 0.22
CA PRO A 1006 29.35 47.45 0.76
C PRO A 1006 29.39 45.98 0.28
N ASP A 1007 28.77 45.67 -0.86
CA ASP A 1007 28.64 44.32 -1.42
C ASP A 1007 29.88 43.95 -2.25
N ARG A 1008 30.20 42.65 -2.30
CA ARG A 1008 31.26 42.15 -3.19
C ARG A 1008 30.64 41.75 -4.53
N ILE A 1009 31.26 42.15 -5.62
CA ILE A 1009 30.74 41.87 -6.97
C ILE A 1009 31.80 41.07 -7.72
N LEU A 1010 31.41 39.91 -8.26
CA LEU A 1010 32.20 39.12 -9.19
C LEU A 1010 31.55 39.21 -10.56
N LEU A 1011 32.29 39.78 -11.51
CA LEU A 1011 31.89 39.88 -12.91
C LEU A 1011 32.40 38.67 -13.68
N ILE A 1012 31.53 38.02 -14.45
CA ILE A 1012 31.86 36.83 -15.22
C ILE A 1012 31.48 37.06 -16.68
N SER A 1013 32.47 37.09 -17.56
CA SER A 1013 32.29 37.25 -19.01
C SER A 1013 32.51 35.91 -19.73
N PRO A 1014 31.80 35.68 -20.85
CA PRO A 1014 32.01 34.46 -21.64
C PRO A 1014 33.33 34.56 -22.43
N GLY A 1015 34.05 33.45 -22.58
CA GLY A 1015 35.30 33.37 -23.35
C GLY A 1015 35.64 31.95 -23.82
N SER A 1016 36.82 31.76 -24.43
CA SER A 1016 37.24 30.44 -24.95
C SER A 1016 37.99 29.58 -23.92
N SER A 1017 38.50 30.18 -22.84
CA SER A 1017 39.28 29.52 -21.79
C SER A 1017 38.99 30.11 -20.42
N TYR A 1018 39.38 29.42 -19.35
CA TYR A 1018 39.28 29.94 -17.98
C TYR A 1018 40.43 30.91 -17.70
N GLN A 1019 40.12 32.18 -17.42
CA GLN A 1019 41.09 33.19 -17.04
C GLN A 1019 40.51 34.12 -15.97
N GLN A 1020 41.30 34.47 -14.97
CA GLN A 1020 40.98 35.56 -14.06
C GLN A 1020 41.61 36.84 -14.61
N LEU A 1021 40.79 37.76 -15.13
CA LEU A 1021 41.24 38.99 -15.78
C LEU A 1021 41.63 40.06 -14.74
N GLN A 1022 40.86 40.12 -13.64
CA GLN A 1022 41.11 40.98 -12.48
C GLN A 1022 40.65 40.24 -11.22
N ALA A 1023 40.95 40.78 -10.03
CA ALA A 1023 40.59 40.15 -8.75
C ALA A 1023 39.11 39.76 -8.65
N ASN A 1024 38.22 40.57 -9.24
CA ASN A 1024 36.77 40.36 -9.25
C ASN A 1024 36.19 40.14 -10.66
N HIS A 1025 37.03 39.85 -11.66
CA HIS A 1025 36.58 39.65 -13.04
C HIS A 1025 37.15 38.36 -13.61
N TYR A 1026 36.25 37.44 -13.92
CA TYR A 1026 36.55 36.14 -14.51
C TYR A 1026 36.05 36.08 -15.95
N GLN A 1027 36.82 35.37 -16.78
CA GLN A 1027 36.39 34.92 -18.08
C GLN A 1027 36.33 33.39 -18.07
N ILE A 1028 35.18 32.82 -18.43
CA ILE A 1028 35.01 31.37 -18.46
C ILE A 1028 34.35 30.91 -19.76
N ASN A 1029 34.62 29.67 -20.13
CA ASN A 1029 34.00 29.03 -21.31
C ASN A 1029 32.60 28.48 -20.98
N PRO A 1030 31.52 28.99 -21.63
CA PRO A 1030 30.14 28.55 -21.40
C PRO A 1030 29.90 27.06 -21.61
N ALA A 1031 30.62 26.45 -22.56
CA ALA A 1031 30.49 25.05 -22.92
C ALA A 1031 31.26 24.09 -21.98
N GLN A 1032 32.03 24.60 -21.02
CA GLN A 1032 32.90 23.79 -20.16
C GLN A 1032 32.41 23.79 -18.71
N PRO A 1033 31.66 22.76 -18.25
CA PRO A 1033 31.14 22.70 -16.88
C PRO A 1033 32.22 22.84 -15.80
N GLN A 1034 33.42 22.33 -16.07
CA GLN A 1034 34.57 22.38 -15.18
C GLN A 1034 35.01 23.80 -14.85
N HIS A 1035 34.77 24.77 -15.76
CA HIS A 1035 35.11 26.16 -15.52
C HIS A 1035 34.17 26.82 -14.50
N PHE A 1036 32.89 26.45 -14.49
CA PHE A 1036 31.94 26.91 -13.47
C PHE A 1036 32.28 26.34 -12.09
N GLN A 1037 32.62 25.04 -12.04
CA GLN A 1037 33.07 24.40 -10.81
C GLN A 1037 34.33 25.09 -10.27
N ARG A 1038 35.33 25.30 -11.14
CA ARG A 1038 36.59 25.96 -10.76
C ARG A 1038 36.37 27.38 -10.23
N LEU A 1039 35.46 28.16 -10.82
CA LEU A 1039 35.10 29.49 -10.34
C LEU A 1039 34.54 29.44 -8.92
N LEU A 1040 33.57 28.54 -8.67
CA LEU A 1040 32.94 28.42 -7.37
C LEU A 1040 33.90 27.87 -6.31
N ASP A 1041 34.73 26.87 -6.65
CA ASP A 1041 35.74 26.32 -5.74
C ASP A 1041 36.76 27.39 -5.32
N GLN A 1042 37.12 28.31 -6.22
CA GLN A 1042 38.04 29.42 -5.92
C GLN A 1042 37.41 30.48 -5.00
N GLU A 1043 36.09 30.62 -5.01
CA GLU A 1043 35.38 31.66 -4.27
C GLU A 1043 34.57 31.11 -3.08
N VAL A 1044 34.55 29.79 -2.87
CA VAL A 1044 33.64 29.08 -1.95
C VAL A 1044 33.71 29.60 -0.51
N GLU A 1045 34.91 29.88 0.00
CA GLU A 1045 35.09 30.43 1.35
C GLU A 1045 34.42 31.80 1.49
N SER A 1046 34.53 32.65 0.46
CA SER A 1046 33.91 33.98 0.46
C SER A 1046 32.39 33.91 0.25
N LEU A 1047 31.92 32.97 -0.57
CA LEU A 1047 30.50 32.76 -0.84
C LEU A 1047 29.80 32.20 0.40
N ASN A 1048 30.47 31.37 1.20
CA ASN A 1048 29.96 30.87 2.48
C ASN A 1048 29.93 31.93 3.60
N ALA A 1049 30.67 33.02 3.45
CA ALA A 1049 30.70 34.12 4.42
C ALA A 1049 29.61 35.19 4.18
N THR A 1050 28.84 35.09 3.08
CA THR A 1050 27.92 36.13 2.63
C THR A 1050 26.62 35.56 2.08
N SER A 1051 25.59 36.39 1.92
CA SER A 1051 24.42 36.02 1.11
C SER A 1051 24.81 36.08 -0.37
N VAL A 1052 24.36 35.14 -1.20
CA VAL A 1052 24.76 35.06 -2.62
C VAL A 1052 23.58 35.35 -3.55
N ILE A 1053 23.77 36.30 -4.45
CA ILE A 1053 22.83 36.58 -5.56
C ILE A 1053 23.54 36.34 -6.88
N VAL A 1054 22.89 35.58 -7.75
CA VAL A 1054 23.41 35.25 -9.08
C VAL A 1054 22.50 35.87 -10.12
N VAL A 1055 23.08 36.64 -11.03
CA VAL A 1055 22.37 37.25 -12.17
C VAL A 1055 23.03 36.77 -13.45
N HIS A 1056 22.28 36.01 -14.24
CA HIS A 1056 22.78 35.42 -15.48
C HIS A 1056 22.17 36.11 -16.71
N MET A 1057 23.02 36.83 -17.45
CA MET A 1057 22.61 37.71 -18.56
C MET A 1057 23.19 37.31 -19.92
N TRP A 1058 24.00 36.25 -20.04
CA TRP A 1058 24.59 35.86 -21.33
C TRP A 1058 23.58 35.54 -22.43
N SER A 1059 22.35 35.17 -22.07
CA SER A 1059 21.26 35.01 -23.03
C SER A 1059 20.84 36.30 -23.74
N LEU A 1060 21.20 37.48 -23.23
CA LEU A 1060 20.99 38.78 -23.90
C LEU A 1060 21.90 38.97 -25.12
N ASP A 1061 23.02 38.23 -25.20
CA ASP A 1061 23.90 38.25 -26.38
C ASP A 1061 23.33 37.45 -27.57
N THR A 1062 22.13 36.87 -27.40
CA THR A 1062 21.43 36.15 -28.46
C THR A 1062 20.86 37.16 -29.47
N PRO A 1063 21.19 37.06 -30.76
CA PRO A 1063 20.68 37.98 -31.77
C PRO A 1063 19.16 37.85 -31.96
N ALA A 1064 18.51 38.92 -32.41
CA ALA A 1064 17.08 38.94 -32.67
C ALA A 1064 16.66 37.89 -33.72
N LEU A 1065 15.42 37.39 -33.63
CA LEU A 1065 14.85 36.31 -34.47
C LEU A 1065 15.01 36.51 -35.98
N GLU A 1066 15.04 37.76 -36.44
CA GLU A 1066 15.20 38.13 -37.85
C GLU A 1066 16.60 37.81 -38.40
N GLN A 1067 17.60 37.64 -37.51
CA GLN A 1067 19.00 37.35 -37.84
C GLN A 1067 19.37 35.86 -37.65
N PHE A 1068 18.43 35.03 -37.16
CA PHE A 1068 18.67 33.60 -36.88
C PHE A 1068 18.98 32.75 -38.13
N GLN A 1069 18.61 33.20 -39.34
CA GLN A 1069 18.88 32.44 -40.57
C GLN A 1069 20.38 32.29 -40.89
N THR A 1070 21.24 33.10 -40.27
CA THR A 1070 22.71 33.08 -40.49
C THR A 1070 23.52 32.86 -39.22
N PHE A 1071 22.88 32.53 -38.09
CA PHE A 1071 23.54 32.44 -36.79
C PHE A 1071 23.70 30.99 -36.29
N PRO A 1072 24.84 30.60 -35.71
CA PRO A 1072 25.03 29.24 -35.18
C PRO A 1072 24.19 29.02 -33.91
N LEU A 1073 23.17 28.17 -34.03
CA LEU A 1073 22.25 27.78 -32.96
C LEU A 1073 22.98 27.25 -31.71
N ASP A 1074 24.10 26.55 -31.91
CA ASP A 1074 24.92 25.96 -30.85
C ASP A 1074 25.44 27.02 -29.86
N ALA A 1075 25.90 28.16 -30.37
CA ALA A 1075 26.39 29.25 -29.52
C ALA A 1075 25.28 29.89 -28.66
N THR A 1076 24.03 29.87 -29.15
CA THR A 1076 22.87 30.36 -28.41
C THR A 1076 22.46 29.39 -27.30
N LEU A 1077 22.50 28.09 -27.59
CA LEU A 1077 22.23 27.06 -26.59
C LEU A 1077 23.32 27.04 -25.51
N GLU A 1078 24.58 27.23 -25.89
CA GLU A 1078 25.72 27.28 -24.97
C GLU A 1078 25.65 28.48 -24.01
N ASN A 1079 25.34 29.68 -24.51
CA ASN A 1079 25.24 30.91 -23.69
C ASN A 1079 23.90 31.06 -22.95
N GLY A 1080 22.90 30.26 -23.32
CA GLY A 1080 21.57 30.25 -22.71
C GLY A 1080 21.39 29.06 -21.77
N CYS A 1081 20.64 28.05 -22.21
CA CYS A 1081 20.26 26.92 -21.36
C CYS A 1081 21.46 26.08 -20.89
N GLY A 1082 22.49 25.94 -21.73
CA GLY A 1082 23.70 25.16 -21.45
C GLY A 1082 24.50 25.72 -20.28
N SER A 1083 24.89 26.99 -20.34
CA SER A 1083 25.63 27.64 -19.25
C SER A 1083 24.84 27.71 -17.95
N VAL A 1084 23.52 27.93 -18.01
CA VAL A 1084 22.66 27.90 -16.81
C VAL A 1084 22.64 26.51 -16.18
N LEU A 1085 22.57 25.45 -16.98
CA LEU A 1085 22.64 24.08 -16.47
C LEU A 1085 23.99 23.79 -15.82
N HIS A 1086 25.09 24.18 -16.47
CA HIS A 1086 26.44 24.01 -15.92
C HIS A 1086 26.63 24.78 -14.60
N LEU A 1087 26.13 26.00 -14.53
CA LEU A 1087 26.14 26.82 -13.32
C LEU A 1087 25.34 26.18 -12.19
N LEU A 1088 24.13 25.70 -12.45
CA LEU A 1088 23.31 25.02 -11.45
C LEU A 1088 23.99 23.75 -10.91
N GLN A 1089 24.58 22.95 -11.79
CA GLN A 1089 25.35 21.77 -11.40
C GLN A 1089 26.54 22.12 -10.51
N ALA A 1090 27.25 23.22 -10.83
CA ALA A 1090 28.37 23.69 -10.04
C ALA A 1090 27.93 24.25 -8.68
N LEU A 1091 26.84 25.00 -8.62
CA LEU A 1091 26.27 25.53 -7.37
C LEU A 1091 25.82 24.42 -6.42
N VAL A 1092 25.22 23.35 -6.94
CA VAL A 1092 24.82 22.18 -6.14
C VAL A 1092 26.04 21.46 -5.56
N LYS A 1093 27.13 21.36 -6.33
CA LYS A 1093 28.38 20.73 -5.88
C LYS A 1093 29.20 21.57 -4.92
N ALA A 1094 29.06 22.89 -4.96
CA ALA A 1094 29.83 23.80 -4.13
C ALA A 1094 29.39 23.80 -2.64
N GLU A 1095 28.30 23.12 -2.29
CA GLU A 1095 27.79 22.97 -0.91
C GLU A 1095 27.74 24.30 -0.13
N LEU A 1096 27.18 25.35 -0.76
CA LEU A 1096 27.10 26.66 -0.12
C LEU A 1096 26.27 26.61 1.17
N ALA A 1097 26.72 27.30 2.21
CA ALA A 1097 26.10 27.35 3.53
C ALA A 1097 24.65 27.87 3.49
N GLN A 1098 24.32 28.70 2.48
CA GLN A 1098 22.97 29.14 2.17
C GLN A 1098 22.71 29.02 0.66
N PRO A 1099 21.47 28.68 0.24
CA PRO A 1099 21.12 28.58 -1.16
C PRO A 1099 21.14 29.97 -1.82
N PRO A 1100 21.80 30.14 -2.99
CA PRO A 1100 21.86 31.43 -3.69
C PRO A 1100 20.52 31.79 -4.35
N ARG A 1101 20.25 33.08 -4.49
CA ARG A 1101 19.12 33.57 -5.30
C ARG A 1101 19.53 33.73 -6.75
N LEU A 1102 18.92 32.98 -7.67
CA LEU A 1102 19.25 33.01 -9.10
C LEU A 1102 18.22 33.80 -9.91
N TRP A 1103 18.71 34.75 -10.70
CA TRP A 1103 17.96 35.52 -11.68
C TRP A 1103 18.47 35.20 -13.08
N LEU A 1104 17.57 34.76 -13.96
CA LEU A 1104 17.86 34.52 -15.38
C LEU A 1104 17.26 35.65 -16.20
N VAL A 1105 18.10 36.38 -16.92
CA VAL A 1105 17.70 37.55 -17.70
C VAL A 1105 17.89 37.24 -19.19
N THR A 1106 16.81 37.28 -19.94
CA THR A 1106 16.75 36.88 -21.34
C THR A 1106 15.87 37.84 -22.12
N GLU A 1107 16.17 37.99 -23.41
CA GLU A 1107 15.42 38.80 -24.35
C GLU A 1107 14.89 37.91 -25.47
N GLY A 1108 13.72 38.24 -26.03
CA GLY A 1108 13.15 37.50 -27.16
C GLY A 1108 12.54 36.14 -26.82
N THR A 1109 12.22 35.86 -25.54
CA THR A 1109 11.54 34.63 -25.14
C THR A 1109 10.18 34.48 -25.83
N GLN A 1110 9.97 33.36 -26.50
CA GLN A 1110 8.70 33.02 -27.12
C GLN A 1110 7.98 31.90 -26.34
N PRO A 1111 6.65 31.95 -26.25
CA PRO A 1111 5.88 30.83 -25.72
C PRO A 1111 6.05 29.60 -26.62
N VAL A 1112 6.63 28.53 -26.09
CA VAL A 1112 6.73 27.25 -26.81
C VAL A 1112 5.44 26.48 -26.58
N GLY A 1113 4.46 26.72 -27.46
CA GLY A 1113 3.12 26.13 -27.38
C GLY A 1113 2.15 26.83 -28.33
N LYS A 1114 2.09 26.31 -29.56
CA LYS A 1114 1.31 26.76 -30.74
C LYS A 1114 1.61 28.18 -31.25
N THR A 1115 2.53 28.21 -32.21
CA THR A 1115 2.31 28.91 -33.49
C THR A 1115 2.94 28.08 -34.61
N LYS A 1116 2.12 27.61 -35.56
CA LYS A 1116 2.60 27.25 -36.90
C LYS A 1116 2.29 28.46 -37.78
N LYS A 1117 3.37 29.12 -38.22
CA LYS A 1117 3.51 30.16 -39.25
C LYS A 1117 2.67 31.41 -39.14
#